data_AF-A0A8H6W8A2-F1
#
_entry.id   AF-A0A8H6W8A2-F1
#
_cell.length_a   1.000
_cell.length_b   1.000
_cell.length_c   1.000
_cell.angle_alpha   90.00
_cell.angle_beta   90.00
_cell.angle_gamma   90.00
#
_symmetry.space_group_name_H-M   'P 1'
#
loop_
_entity.id
_entity.type
_entity.pdbx_description
1 polymer ?
#
loop_
_entity_poly.entity_id
_entity_poly.type
_entity_poly.pdbx_seq_one_letter_code
_entity_poly.pdbx_strand_id
1 'polypeptide(L)'
;MVRLLASLLALSAAVHSAVAQSQYLLGLGIADVTGPVVETNMMVSSSAHLLVTTEGSGRDTRVLRRQTDTGLHQRQRARAFIVAETANSSNRIVFINADIAMGDTGIRRAILAQLATKYGTLYTAQNFALSSTHQHSGVGGYLENLLPQITSLGFVKQSYDAIVTGVVLAVDRAHASLKTGTLSFANTTVVGGNRNRSPTAYLANPAAERALYTNQGGDQDTTMTLLSFGAARGFLSFFPVHGTSIYENNTLVSTDNKGMAAYLYEASVEPNAMPGSNTFVAGFAQSNVGDTSPNTLGAFCESPGEAFDGMPCQANTSTCGGTVDQCHGRGPGFNLDSSGFHSNMMIAQTQVDAAKRIMGGSLAPVSGTIRSVHINLNMSNHSFALPNGTTASTCPPAMGFSFAGGTTDGPGGFGFVQGDNSTTQNPFWELVKGAVTPNPSAAQIACQAPKPILLNTGFANTPYAWSPSTVDIQMLKVGNFVMVIVPGELTTMAGRRLRNAVRAALISNGILDNSAMVVVAGPANTYAHYITTREEYAVQRYEGASTIYGPNTLDAYIQKYTSLVPFLANTPTGTPASDPAPPALQSSAISLQTGVVFDSAPSGKNFGSVLVDVLPSYRVGQTVSAQFVGANPRNNLRLEGTFMNVQQLTGGAFRAVRSDSHPSTTYQWLRVNTITGTSTVTLNWTIEAGTPAGTYRLQYFGDSKPLIGSISAFTGTSGNFTVTA
;
A
#
# COMPACT_ATOMS: atom_id res chain seq x y z
N MET A 1 43.13 -55.25 -29.02
CA MET A 1 42.94 -54.69 -30.38
C MET A 1 42.01 -55.63 -31.13
N VAL A 2 40.96 -55.28 -31.86
CA VAL A 2 40.26 -54.04 -32.21
C VAL A 2 38.99 -54.56 -32.94
N ARG A 3 37.83 -53.90 -32.74
CA ARG A 3 36.60 -53.95 -33.58
C ARG A 3 35.75 -55.24 -33.62
N LEU A 4 34.60 -55.22 -32.92
CA LEU A 4 33.26 -55.06 -33.52
C LEU A 4 32.19 -55.10 -32.40
N LEU A 5 31.85 -53.95 -31.83
CA LEU A 5 30.73 -53.79 -30.90
C LEU A 5 30.31 -52.32 -30.94
N ALA A 6 29.53 -51.95 -31.96
CA ALA A 6 28.85 -50.66 -32.04
C ALA A 6 27.82 -50.64 -33.19
N SER A 7 26.65 -51.22 -32.98
CA SER A 7 25.46 -50.90 -33.79
C SER A 7 24.17 -51.38 -33.12
N LEU A 8 23.95 -50.95 -31.87
CA LEU A 8 22.65 -50.94 -31.20
C LEU A 8 22.73 -49.93 -30.04
N LEU A 9 22.68 -48.64 -30.37
CA LEU A 9 22.41 -47.58 -29.40
C LEU A 9 21.22 -46.76 -29.87
N ALA A 10 20.09 -47.03 -29.21
CA ALA A 10 19.09 -46.07 -28.76
C ALA A 10 18.73 -44.90 -29.69
N LEU A 11 17.73 -45.11 -30.55
CA LEU A 11 16.80 -44.05 -30.91
C LEU A 11 15.72 -43.94 -29.80
N SER A 12 16.09 -43.46 -28.62
CA SER A 12 15.12 -42.88 -27.69
C SER A 12 15.04 -41.39 -28.00
N ALA A 13 14.33 -41.03 -29.07
CA ALA A 13 13.93 -39.65 -29.30
C ALA A 13 13.01 -39.25 -28.14
N ALA A 14 13.56 -38.52 -27.18
CA ALA A 14 12.78 -37.80 -26.20
C ALA A 14 11.94 -36.77 -26.96
N VAL A 15 10.69 -37.14 -27.27
CA VAL A 15 9.65 -36.22 -27.68
C VAL A 15 9.44 -35.30 -26.49
N HIS A 16 10.23 -34.22 -26.43
CA HIS A 16 9.86 -33.05 -25.65
C HIS A 16 8.65 -32.48 -26.36
N SER A 17 7.46 -32.91 -25.94
CA SER A 17 6.23 -32.20 -26.22
C SER A 17 6.44 -30.78 -25.69
N ALA A 18 6.82 -29.86 -26.58
CA ALA A 18 6.78 -28.44 -26.29
C ALA A 18 5.31 -28.15 -25.98
N VAL A 19 4.97 -28.04 -24.69
CA VAL A 19 3.64 -27.64 -24.27
C VAL A 19 3.42 -26.26 -24.88
N ALA A 20 2.54 -26.17 -25.88
CA ALA A 20 2.20 -24.90 -26.50
C ALA A 20 1.72 -23.95 -25.40
N GLN A 21 2.40 -22.82 -25.24
CA GLN A 21 2.09 -21.85 -24.19
C GLN A 21 0.65 -21.36 -24.37
N SER A 22 -0.15 -21.41 -23.30
CA SER A 22 -1.56 -20.98 -23.37
C SER A 22 -1.66 -19.51 -23.73
N GLN A 23 -2.59 -19.19 -24.63
CA GLN A 23 -2.91 -17.82 -24.98
C GLN A 23 -4.10 -17.30 -24.17
N TYR A 24 -3.94 -16.10 -23.63
CA TYR A 24 -4.94 -15.36 -22.87
C TYR A 24 -5.23 -14.03 -23.55
N LEU A 25 -6.39 -13.44 -23.28
CA LEU A 25 -6.64 -12.02 -23.53
C LEU A 25 -6.11 -11.22 -22.34
N LEU A 26 -5.16 -10.34 -22.60
CA LEU A 26 -4.42 -9.60 -21.59
C LEU A 26 -4.68 -8.10 -21.74
N GLY A 27 -5.15 -7.47 -20.68
CA GLY A 27 -5.48 -6.04 -20.62
C GLY A 27 -4.73 -5.36 -19.50
N LEU A 28 -4.11 -4.21 -19.78
CA LEU A 28 -3.35 -3.41 -18.82
C LEU A 28 -3.79 -1.95 -18.87
N GLY A 29 -3.97 -1.33 -17.71
CA GLY A 29 -4.42 0.06 -17.62
C GLY A 29 -3.84 0.76 -16.40
N ILE A 30 -3.67 2.07 -16.51
CA ILE A 30 -3.19 2.93 -15.44
C ILE A 30 -4.09 4.18 -15.38
N ALA A 31 -4.43 4.64 -14.17
CA ALA A 31 -5.18 5.88 -13.96
C ALA A 31 -4.86 6.51 -12.60
N ASP A 32 -5.13 7.79 -12.47
CA ASP A 32 -4.91 8.62 -11.29
C ASP A 32 -5.98 8.37 -10.21
N VAL A 33 -5.52 8.16 -8.98
CA VAL A 33 -6.35 8.00 -7.77
C VAL A 33 -5.97 9.02 -6.68
N THR A 34 -5.21 10.06 -7.04
CA THR A 34 -4.73 11.07 -6.09
C THR A 34 -5.89 11.87 -5.49
N GLY A 35 -6.06 11.80 -4.18
CA GLY A 35 -7.06 12.59 -3.48
C GLY A 35 -6.62 14.03 -3.20
N PRO A 36 -7.23 14.71 -2.21
CA PRO A 36 -6.82 16.05 -1.78
C PRO A 36 -5.40 16.05 -1.20
N VAL A 37 -4.54 16.93 -1.72
CA VAL A 37 -3.11 17.00 -1.36
C VAL A 37 -2.78 18.08 -0.33
N VAL A 38 -3.80 18.69 0.30
CA VAL A 38 -3.63 19.64 1.41
C VAL A 38 -4.76 19.51 2.42
N GLU A 39 -4.52 19.94 3.66
CA GLU A 39 -5.54 20.09 4.72
C GLU A 39 -6.36 18.80 4.98
N THR A 40 -5.84 17.66 4.54
CA THR A 40 -6.29 16.30 4.85
C THR A 40 -5.15 15.65 5.61
N ASN A 41 -5.43 14.72 6.53
CA ASN A 41 -4.36 13.96 7.16
C ASN A 41 -4.00 12.75 6.32
N MET A 42 -2.71 12.40 6.32
CA MET A 42 -2.23 11.18 5.69
C MET A 42 -2.83 9.93 6.36
N MET A 43 -3.07 8.90 5.55
CA MET A 43 -3.58 7.63 6.05
C MET A 43 -2.52 6.90 6.88
N VAL A 44 -2.94 6.26 7.99
CA VAL A 44 -2.09 5.50 8.93
C VAL A 44 -1.07 6.33 9.72
N SER A 45 -1.21 7.66 9.76
CA SER A 45 -0.37 8.48 10.65
C SER A 45 -0.56 8.08 12.13
N SER A 46 0.53 7.64 12.77
CA SER A 46 0.69 7.44 14.22
C SER A 46 0.53 8.75 15.01
N SER A 47 0.68 9.89 14.34
CA SER A 47 0.68 11.23 14.93
C SER A 47 -0.71 11.78 15.28
N ALA A 48 -1.67 10.91 15.60
CA ALA A 48 -3.00 11.28 16.10
C ALA A 48 -2.92 11.78 17.56
N HIS A 49 -2.10 12.79 17.81
CA HIS A 49 -2.15 13.55 19.05
C HIS A 49 -3.25 14.61 18.88
N LEU A 50 -4.42 14.29 19.43
CA LEU A 50 -5.44 15.29 19.68
C LEU A 50 -4.83 16.33 20.63
N LEU A 51 -4.67 17.56 20.15
CA LEU A 51 -4.19 18.71 20.90
C LEU A 51 -4.87 18.79 22.27
N VAL A 52 -4.15 18.42 23.33
CA VAL A 52 -4.30 19.07 24.64
C VAL A 52 -3.00 19.83 24.83
N THR A 53 -2.96 21.06 24.31
CA THR A 53 -1.91 22.02 24.65
C THR A 53 -2.18 22.48 26.07
N THR A 54 -1.50 21.91 27.06
CA THR A 54 -1.22 22.65 28.31
C THR A 54 0.04 23.48 28.07
N GLU A 55 -0.16 24.75 27.73
CA GLU A 55 0.91 25.75 27.86
C GLU A 55 1.39 25.73 29.32
N GLY A 56 2.67 25.45 29.59
CA GLY A 56 3.18 25.65 30.96
C GLY A 56 4.47 24.95 31.42
N SER A 57 5.10 24.04 30.67
CA SER A 57 6.38 23.47 31.13
C SER A 57 7.43 23.43 30.02
N GLY A 58 8.42 24.33 30.10
CA GLY A 58 9.55 24.48 29.17
C GLY A 58 10.52 23.30 29.13
N ARG A 59 10.02 22.08 28.88
CA ARG A 59 10.80 20.99 28.30
C ARG A 59 10.52 20.97 26.80
N ASP A 60 11.60 20.84 26.02
CA ASP A 60 11.65 20.78 24.55
C ASP A 60 10.41 20.07 23.98
N THR A 61 9.42 20.88 23.61
CA THR A 61 8.13 20.40 23.13
C THR A 61 8.32 20.14 21.65
N ARG A 62 8.87 18.97 21.32
CA ARG A 62 8.64 18.37 20.00
C ARG A 62 7.15 18.06 19.93
N VAL A 63 6.38 19.09 19.59
CA VAL A 63 4.97 18.97 19.22
C VAL A 63 4.96 17.95 18.09
N LEU A 64 4.50 16.74 18.37
CA LEU A 64 4.19 15.73 17.36
C LEU A 64 3.17 16.36 16.43
N ARG A 65 3.65 16.90 15.31
CA ARG A 65 2.84 17.64 14.36
C ARG A 65 1.86 16.65 13.74
N ARG A 66 0.59 17.04 13.63
CA ARG A 66 -0.37 16.32 12.79
C ARG A 66 0.26 16.17 11.40
N GLN A 67 0.32 14.95 10.88
CA GLN A 67 0.78 14.68 9.52
C GLN A 67 -0.31 15.10 8.53
N THR A 68 -0.51 16.41 8.43
CA THR A 68 -1.47 17.04 7.53
C THR A 68 -0.78 17.34 6.21
N ASP A 69 -1.43 16.95 5.12
CA ASP A 69 -0.98 17.18 3.76
C ASP A 69 -0.78 18.69 3.53
N THR A 70 0.32 19.02 2.88
CA THR A 70 0.73 20.40 2.50
C THR A 70 1.13 20.49 1.03
N GLY A 71 1.02 19.39 0.29
CA GLY A 71 1.48 19.35 -1.09
C GLY A 71 1.57 17.94 -1.66
N LEU A 72 2.25 17.85 -2.79
CA LEU A 72 2.38 16.66 -3.61
C LEU A 72 3.85 16.52 -4.05
N HIS A 73 4.40 15.33 -3.84
CA HIS A 73 5.66 14.86 -4.41
C HIS A 73 5.39 13.97 -5.63
N GLN A 74 4.44 13.04 -5.54
CA GLN A 74 4.13 12.14 -6.64
C GLN A 74 2.66 11.71 -6.62
N ARG A 75 2.00 11.72 -7.79
CA ARG A 75 0.62 11.26 -7.95
C ARG A 75 0.46 9.76 -7.70
N GLN A 76 -0.63 9.41 -7.03
CA GLN A 76 -1.04 8.04 -6.73
C GLN A 76 -1.79 7.43 -7.92
N ARG A 77 -1.46 6.20 -8.32
CA ARG A 77 -2.09 5.54 -9.48
C ARG A 77 -2.72 4.18 -9.12
N ALA A 78 -3.81 3.85 -9.80
CA ALA A 78 -4.32 2.49 -9.90
C ALA A 78 -3.80 1.84 -11.18
N ARG A 79 -3.21 0.64 -11.04
CA ARG A 79 -2.77 -0.20 -12.16
C ARG A 79 -3.65 -1.45 -12.22
N ALA A 80 -4.36 -1.63 -13.32
CA ALA A 80 -5.30 -2.71 -13.53
C ALA A 80 -4.73 -3.78 -14.48
N PHE A 81 -4.87 -5.05 -14.08
CA PHE A 81 -4.39 -6.22 -14.80
C PHE A 81 -5.57 -7.16 -15.07
N ILE A 82 -5.99 -7.27 -16.32
CA ILE A 82 -7.06 -8.17 -16.75
C ILE A 82 -6.44 -9.37 -17.45
N VAL A 83 -6.87 -10.57 -17.05
CA VAL A 83 -6.59 -11.82 -17.76
C VAL A 83 -7.92 -12.51 -18.03
N ALA A 84 -8.17 -12.84 -19.29
CA ALA A 84 -9.35 -13.59 -19.71
C ALA A 84 -8.99 -14.78 -20.62
N GLU A 85 -9.79 -15.84 -20.59
CA GLU A 85 -9.61 -16.96 -21.50
C GLU A 85 -9.95 -16.54 -22.94
N THR A 86 -9.15 -16.98 -23.90
CA THR A 86 -9.39 -16.68 -25.33
C THR A 86 -10.65 -17.38 -25.85
N ALA A 87 -10.91 -18.61 -25.40
CA ALA A 87 -12.08 -19.39 -25.82
C ALA A 87 -13.40 -18.91 -25.18
N ASN A 88 -13.35 -18.36 -23.96
CA ASN A 88 -14.49 -17.78 -23.27
C ASN A 88 -14.04 -16.56 -22.46
N SER A 89 -14.14 -15.38 -23.07
CA SER A 89 -13.66 -14.15 -22.44
C SER A 89 -14.43 -13.76 -21.17
N SER A 90 -15.58 -14.36 -20.87
CA SER A 90 -16.28 -14.17 -19.60
C SER A 90 -15.55 -14.83 -18.42
N ASN A 91 -14.76 -15.89 -18.68
CA ASN A 91 -13.83 -16.44 -17.71
C ASN A 91 -12.63 -15.51 -17.60
N ARG A 92 -12.68 -14.60 -16.63
CA ARG A 92 -11.67 -13.56 -16.44
C ARG A 92 -11.45 -13.25 -14.99
N ILE A 93 -10.32 -12.60 -14.71
CA ILE A 93 -10.04 -11.91 -13.46
C ILE A 93 -9.55 -10.50 -13.75
N VAL A 94 -9.72 -9.62 -12.77
CA VAL A 94 -9.09 -8.30 -12.74
C VAL A 94 -8.44 -8.09 -11.38
N PHE A 95 -7.13 -7.81 -11.41
CA PHE A 95 -6.34 -7.46 -10.24
C PHE A 95 -5.99 -5.98 -10.31
N ILE A 96 -6.29 -5.24 -9.24
CA ILE A 96 -5.91 -3.83 -9.10
C ILE A 96 -4.75 -3.73 -8.12
N ASN A 97 -3.66 -3.09 -8.55
CA ASN A 97 -2.58 -2.64 -7.69
C ASN A 97 -2.67 -1.10 -7.58
N ALA A 98 -3.18 -0.59 -6.47
CA ALA A 98 -3.39 0.85 -6.27
C ALA A 98 -2.39 1.46 -5.28
N ASP A 99 -1.88 2.65 -5.59
CA ASP A 99 -1.01 3.45 -4.73
C ASP A 99 -1.78 4.09 -3.56
N ILE A 100 -2.49 3.26 -2.78
CA ILE A 100 -3.27 3.60 -1.60
C ILE A 100 -2.72 2.84 -0.38
N ALA A 101 -3.17 3.20 0.82
CA ALA A 101 -2.69 2.55 2.04
C ALA A 101 -3.31 1.16 2.22
N MET A 102 -4.58 0.94 1.89
CA MET A 102 -5.21 -0.38 2.00
C MET A 102 -6.43 -0.49 1.09
N GLY A 103 -6.74 -1.72 0.64
CA GLY A 103 -8.06 -2.01 0.07
C GLY A 103 -9.15 -1.94 1.14
N ASP A 104 -10.36 -1.53 0.75
CA ASP A 104 -11.50 -1.39 1.67
C ASP A 104 -12.83 -1.77 1.02
N THR A 105 -13.70 -2.36 1.85
CA THR A 105 -14.98 -2.92 1.44
C THR A 105 -15.87 -1.87 0.79
N GLY A 106 -15.86 -0.64 1.34
CA GLY A 106 -16.70 0.46 0.88
C GLY A 106 -16.34 0.94 -0.51
N ILE A 107 -15.06 1.26 -0.73
CA ILE A 107 -14.58 1.65 -2.07
C ILE A 107 -14.73 0.49 -3.07
N ARG A 108 -14.43 -0.75 -2.67
CA ARG A 108 -14.59 -1.95 -3.52
C ARG A 108 -16.03 -2.12 -3.99
N ARG A 109 -16.99 -1.97 -3.08
CA ARG A 109 -18.42 -2.05 -3.37
C ARG A 109 -18.86 -1.00 -4.37
N ALA A 110 -18.41 0.24 -4.21
CA ALA A 110 -18.76 1.33 -5.14
C ALA A 110 -18.10 1.18 -6.52
N ILE A 111 -16.86 0.70 -6.59
CA ILE A 111 -16.19 0.37 -7.85
C ILE A 111 -16.97 -0.69 -8.60
N LEU A 112 -17.33 -1.79 -7.93
CA LEU A 112 -18.12 -2.87 -8.53
C LEU A 112 -19.49 -2.38 -9.01
N ALA A 113 -20.15 -1.51 -8.24
CA ALA A 113 -21.41 -0.91 -8.66
C ALA A 113 -21.26 -0.08 -9.95
N GLN A 114 -20.20 0.73 -10.08
CA GLN A 114 -19.93 1.49 -11.31
C GLN A 114 -19.49 0.60 -12.49
N LEU A 115 -18.72 -0.46 -12.25
CA LEU A 115 -18.37 -1.41 -13.29
C LEU A 115 -19.60 -2.18 -13.78
N ALA A 116 -20.56 -2.48 -12.90
CA ALA A 116 -21.79 -3.17 -13.27
C ALA A 116 -22.68 -2.32 -14.21
N THR A 117 -22.71 -0.99 -14.06
CA THR A 117 -23.45 -0.13 -14.99
C THR A 117 -22.84 -0.10 -16.40
N LYS A 118 -21.53 -0.32 -16.52
CA LYS A 118 -20.80 -0.32 -17.80
C LYS A 118 -20.71 -1.70 -18.45
N TYR A 119 -20.52 -2.75 -17.65
CA TYR A 119 -20.17 -4.09 -18.12
C TYR A 119 -21.11 -5.20 -17.62
N GLY A 120 -22.23 -4.86 -16.98
CA GLY A 120 -23.18 -5.83 -16.43
C GLY A 120 -22.53 -6.74 -15.40
N THR A 121 -22.63 -8.05 -15.60
CA THR A 121 -22.09 -9.07 -14.67
C THR A 121 -20.66 -9.51 -14.99
N LEU A 122 -19.95 -8.78 -15.85
CA LEU A 122 -18.62 -9.18 -16.31
C LEU A 122 -17.54 -9.04 -15.21
N TYR A 123 -17.67 -8.04 -14.35
CA TYR A 123 -16.82 -7.81 -13.19
C TYR A 123 -17.66 -7.88 -11.92
N THR A 124 -17.33 -8.83 -11.06
CA THR A 124 -18.09 -9.14 -9.84
C THR A 124 -17.14 -9.30 -8.66
N ALA A 125 -17.70 -9.44 -7.45
CA ALA A 125 -16.90 -9.71 -6.25
C ALA A 125 -16.03 -10.99 -6.38
N GLN A 126 -16.45 -11.94 -7.21
CA GLN A 126 -15.73 -13.19 -7.47
C GLN A 126 -14.40 -12.93 -8.18
N ASN A 127 -14.39 -12.11 -9.22
CA ASN A 127 -13.25 -12.00 -10.12
C ASN A 127 -12.50 -10.66 -10.08
N PHE A 128 -12.97 -9.70 -9.28
CA PHE A 128 -12.31 -8.42 -9.04
C PHE A 128 -11.54 -8.46 -7.73
N ALA A 129 -10.27 -8.08 -7.71
CA ALA A 129 -9.45 -7.92 -6.49
C ALA A 129 -8.89 -6.49 -6.40
N LEU A 130 -9.03 -5.85 -5.25
CA LEU A 130 -8.51 -4.51 -4.96
C LEU A 130 -7.37 -4.61 -3.94
N SER A 131 -6.14 -4.59 -4.44
CA SER A 131 -4.93 -4.62 -3.62
C SER A 131 -4.26 -3.24 -3.59
N SER A 132 -3.53 -2.98 -2.50
CA SER A 132 -2.83 -1.73 -2.27
C SER A 132 -1.31 -1.92 -2.22
N THR A 133 -0.57 -0.86 -2.56
CA THR A 133 0.87 -0.79 -2.31
C THR A 133 1.20 -0.55 -0.83
N HIS A 134 0.23 -0.19 0.00
CA HIS A 134 0.42 0.06 1.42
C HIS A 134 1.39 1.21 1.73
N GLN A 135 1.30 2.26 0.92
CA GLN A 135 2.00 3.53 1.14
C GLN A 135 1.39 4.29 2.33
N HIS A 136 2.21 4.99 3.11
CA HIS A 136 1.82 5.78 4.29
C HIS A 136 1.96 7.31 4.08
N SER A 137 2.31 7.73 2.87
CA SER A 137 2.47 9.14 2.48
C SER A 137 1.35 9.59 1.55
N GLY A 138 0.10 9.20 1.79
CA GLY A 138 -0.98 9.49 0.86
C GLY A 138 -2.32 9.65 1.55
N VAL A 139 -3.33 10.02 0.77
CA VAL A 139 -4.56 10.61 1.30
C VAL A 139 -5.33 9.72 2.26
N GLY A 140 -5.80 10.32 3.36
CA GLY A 140 -6.64 9.68 4.38
C GLY A 140 -8.14 9.66 4.05
N GLY A 141 -8.91 9.06 4.96
CA GLY A 141 -10.37 9.26 5.08
C GLY A 141 -11.27 8.54 4.06
N TYR A 142 -10.88 7.42 3.46
CA TYR A 142 -11.73 6.72 2.49
C TYR A 142 -12.27 5.36 2.96
N LEU A 143 -11.85 4.90 4.14
CA LEU A 143 -12.20 3.58 4.68
C LEU A 143 -13.62 3.56 5.21
N GLU A 144 -14.25 2.38 5.26
CA GLU A 144 -15.64 2.24 5.67
C GLU A 144 -15.80 2.20 7.20
N ASN A 145 -14.89 1.52 7.91
CA ASN A 145 -14.92 1.41 9.37
C ASN A 145 -14.32 2.64 10.07
N LEU A 146 -14.79 2.95 11.29
CA LEU A 146 -14.44 4.19 11.98
C LEU A 146 -12.98 4.24 12.46
N LEU A 147 -12.45 3.17 13.09
CA LEU A 147 -11.16 3.24 13.78
C LEU A 147 -10.03 3.75 12.87
N PRO A 148 -9.85 3.24 11.63
CA PRO A 148 -8.81 3.75 10.73
C PRO A 148 -9.03 5.20 10.26
N GLN A 149 -10.26 5.73 10.33
CA GLN A 149 -10.59 7.09 9.90
C GLN A 149 -10.39 8.14 10.99
N ILE A 150 -10.25 7.75 12.26
CA ILE A 150 -10.11 8.70 13.39
C ILE A 150 -8.91 9.63 13.15
N THR A 151 -7.79 9.07 12.70
CA THR A 151 -6.57 9.85 12.41
C THR A 151 -6.73 10.77 11.19
N SER A 152 -7.67 10.44 10.29
CA SER A 152 -8.07 11.26 9.13
C SER A 152 -9.10 12.35 9.45
N LEU A 153 -9.51 12.48 10.73
CA LEU A 153 -10.64 13.33 11.14
C LEU A 153 -11.98 12.93 10.47
N GLY A 154 -12.11 11.64 10.15
CA GLY A 154 -13.30 11.06 9.54
C GLY A 154 -13.21 10.85 8.03
N PHE A 155 -14.37 10.80 7.39
CA PHE A 155 -14.54 10.47 5.98
C PHE A 155 -14.29 11.69 5.08
N VAL A 156 -13.42 11.53 4.09
CA VAL A 156 -13.03 12.52 3.11
C VAL A 156 -13.56 12.09 1.75
N LYS A 157 -14.74 12.63 1.39
CA LYS A 157 -15.44 12.28 0.15
C LYS A 157 -14.55 12.44 -1.10
N GLN A 158 -13.70 13.47 -1.13
CA GLN A 158 -12.79 13.71 -2.25
C GLN A 158 -11.77 12.56 -2.45
N SER A 159 -11.22 12.02 -1.36
CA SER A 159 -10.33 10.84 -1.41
C SER A 159 -11.09 9.63 -1.93
N TYR A 160 -12.27 9.37 -1.37
CA TYR A 160 -13.14 8.27 -1.77
C TYR A 160 -13.51 8.32 -3.26
N ASP A 161 -14.01 9.47 -3.74
CA ASP A 161 -14.44 9.65 -5.12
C ASP A 161 -13.26 9.51 -6.11
N ALA A 162 -12.09 10.06 -5.76
CA ALA A 162 -10.88 9.97 -6.57
C ALA A 162 -10.42 8.52 -6.74
N ILE A 163 -10.41 7.75 -5.64
CA ILE A 163 -10.03 6.33 -5.66
C ILE A 163 -11.04 5.52 -6.48
N VAL A 164 -12.35 5.66 -6.22
CA VAL A 164 -13.39 4.90 -6.93
C VAL A 164 -13.35 5.19 -8.43
N THR A 165 -13.34 6.48 -8.81
CA THR A 165 -13.36 6.89 -10.22
C THR A 165 -12.07 6.51 -10.93
N GLY A 166 -10.93 6.71 -10.30
CA GLY A 166 -9.62 6.35 -10.86
C GLY A 166 -9.46 4.86 -11.07
N VAL A 167 -9.89 4.01 -10.11
CA VAL A 167 -9.85 2.55 -10.29
C VAL A 167 -10.78 2.10 -11.43
N VAL A 168 -12.00 2.65 -11.51
CA VAL A 168 -12.91 2.36 -12.63
C VAL A 168 -12.27 2.74 -13.98
N LEU A 169 -11.62 3.91 -14.05
CA LEU A 169 -10.92 4.35 -15.26
C LEU A 169 -9.72 3.46 -15.61
N ALA A 170 -8.96 2.99 -14.63
CA ALA A 170 -7.88 2.03 -14.86
C ALA A 170 -8.41 0.71 -15.44
N VAL A 171 -9.55 0.22 -14.93
CA VAL A 171 -10.22 -0.98 -15.47
C VAL A 171 -10.74 -0.74 -16.87
N ASP A 172 -11.33 0.43 -17.16
CA ASP A 172 -11.78 0.78 -18.51
C ASP A 172 -10.61 0.77 -19.50
N ARG A 173 -9.48 1.39 -19.12
CA ARG A 173 -8.25 1.41 -19.94
C ARG A 173 -7.67 0.00 -20.14
N ALA A 174 -7.69 -0.82 -19.11
CA ALA A 174 -7.26 -2.22 -19.20
C ALA A 174 -8.19 -3.04 -20.09
N HIS A 175 -9.50 -2.84 -19.99
CA HIS A 175 -10.49 -3.53 -20.80
C HIS A 175 -10.34 -3.16 -22.28
N ALA A 176 -10.16 -1.87 -22.57
CA ALA A 176 -9.94 -1.37 -23.93
C ALA A 176 -8.60 -1.83 -24.52
N SER A 177 -7.62 -2.24 -23.71
CA SER A 177 -6.30 -2.71 -24.16
C SER A 177 -6.17 -4.24 -24.23
N LEU A 178 -7.28 -4.97 -24.13
CA LEU A 178 -7.31 -6.43 -24.25
C LEU A 178 -6.76 -6.88 -25.60
N LYS A 179 -5.72 -7.70 -25.57
CA LYS A 179 -5.15 -8.37 -26.75
C LYS A 179 -4.60 -9.73 -26.39
N THR A 180 -4.59 -10.63 -27.36
CA THR A 180 -4.02 -11.98 -27.20
C THR A 180 -2.54 -11.90 -26.81
N GLY A 181 -2.13 -12.71 -25.84
CA GLY A 181 -0.75 -12.82 -25.39
C GLY A 181 -0.55 -14.02 -24.48
N THR A 182 0.67 -14.17 -24.00
CA THR A 182 1.08 -15.27 -23.12
C THR A 182 1.50 -14.72 -21.76
N LEU A 183 1.30 -15.53 -20.73
CA LEU A 183 1.75 -15.23 -19.37
C LEU A 183 2.91 -16.16 -18.99
N SER A 184 3.82 -15.63 -18.19
CA SER A 184 4.93 -16.38 -17.63
C SER A 184 5.37 -15.76 -16.31
N PHE A 185 5.99 -16.53 -15.43
CA PHE A 185 6.44 -16.04 -14.14
C PHE A 185 7.84 -16.56 -13.79
N ALA A 186 8.49 -15.88 -12.85
CA ALA A 186 9.67 -16.39 -12.18
C ALA A 186 9.83 -15.72 -10.82
N ASN A 187 10.74 -16.28 -10.03
CA ASN A 187 11.09 -15.77 -8.71
C ASN A 187 12.55 -15.32 -8.70
N THR A 188 12.86 -14.33 -7.88
CA THR A 188 14.24 -13.95 -7.55
C THR A 188 14.33 -13.50 -6.11
N THR A 189 15.56 -13.43 -5.60
CA THR A 189 15.85 -12.88 -4.28
C THR A 189 16.10 -11.38 -4.38
N VAL A 190 15.50 -10.63 -3.46
CA VAL A 190 15.75 -9.20 -3.24
C VAL A 190 16.56 -9.05 -1.95
N VAL A 191 17.86 -8.80 -2.10
CA VAL A 191 18.76 -8.59 -0.96
C VAL A 191 18.68 -7.13 -0.52
N GLY A 192 18.54 -6.89 0.78
CA GLY A 192 18.44 -5.53 1.32
C GLY A 192 17.19 -4.76 0.89
N GLY A 193 16.15 -5.47 0.44
CA GLY A 193 14.86 -4.88 0.05
C GLY A 193 13.89 -4.68 1.21
N ASN A 194 14.09 -5.37 2.34
CA ASN A 194 13.31 -5.24 3.56
C ASN A 194 14.12 -5.68 4.78
N ARG A 195 13.53 -5.54 5.98
CA ARG A 195 13.99 -6.07 7.26
C ARG A 195 12.80 -6.45 8.14
N ASN A 196 12.94 -7.41 9.05
CA ASN A 196 11.91 -7.68 10.05
C ASN A 196 11.92 -6.60 11.16
N ARG A 197 10.77 -5.96 11.44
CA ARG A 197 10.62 -4.92 12.48
C ARG A 197 10.16 -5.47 13.84
N SER A 198 9.80 -6.74 13.90
CA SER A 198 9.36 -7.47 15.11
C SER A 198 10.11 -8.81 15.26
N PRO A 199 11.46 -8.83 15.24
CA PRO A 199 12.24 -10.07 15.20
C PRO A 199 12.02 -10.95 16.44
N THR A 200 11.76 -10.37 17.63
CA THR A 200 11.48 -11.17 18.84
C THR A 200 10.18 -11.95 18.73
N ALA A 201 9.16 -11.43 18.02
CA ALA A 201 7.94 -12.16 17.73
C ALA A 201 8.21 -13.30 16.74
N TYR A 202 8.98 -13.05 15.67
CA TYR A 202 9.36 -14.10 14.72
C TYR A 202 10.09 -15.26 15.42
N LEU A 203 10.99 -14.96 16.36
CA LEU A 203 11.76 -15.97 17.11
C LEU A 203 10.88 -16.91 17.96
N ALA A 204 9.65 -16.51 18.29
CA ALA A 204 8.70 -17.34 19.02
C ALA A 204 8.15 -18.50 18.16
N ASN A 205 8.20 -18.39 16.84
CA ASN A 205 7.85 -19.51 15.95
C ASN A 205 8.78 -20.73 16.20
N PRO A 206 8.29 -21.96 16.02
CA PRO A 206 9.06 -23.18 16.27
C PRO A 206 10.43 -23.17 15.58
N ALA A 207 11.49 -23.50 16.33
CA ALA A 207 12.86 -23.46 15.82
C ALA A 207 13.06 -24.33 14.57
N ALA A 208 12.41 -25.50 14.52
CA ALA A 208 12.44 -26.41 13.37
C ALA A 208 11.81 -25.78 12.12
N GLU A 209 10.72 -25.02 12.26
CA GLU A 209 10.08 -24.30 11.15
C GLU A 209 10.97 -23.15 10.67
N ARG A 210 11.54 -22.36 11.60
CA ARG A 210 12.45 -21.26 11.27
C ARG A 210 13.68 -21.72 10.49
N ALA A 211 14.21 -22.89 10.82
CA ALA A 211 15.38 -23.48 10.15
C ALA A 211 15.16 -23.74 8.64
N LEU A 212 13.91 -23.90 8.19
CA LEU A 212 13.57 -24.08 6.78
C LEU A 212 13.86 -22.83 5.93
N TYR A 213 13.92 -21.65 6.56
CA TYR A 213 14.02 -20.37 5.88
C TYR A 213 15.35 -19.64 6.08
N THR A 214 16.31 -20.24 6.80
CA THR A 214 17.63 -19.63 7.06
C THR A 214 18.33 -19.20 5.77
N ASN A 215 18.27 -20.03 4.72
CA ASN A 215 18.86 -19.74 3.41
C ASN A 215 17.94 -18.89 2.50
N GLN A 216 16.79 -18.44 3.00
CA GLN A 216 15.78 -17.67 2.26
C GLN A 216 15.53 -16.29 2.91
N GLY A 217 16.49 -15.79 3.71
CA GLY A 217 16.39 -14.51 4.41
C GLY A 217 15.98 -14.62 5.88
N GLY A 218 15.76 -15.84 6.41
CA GLY A 218 15.50 -16.05 7.83
C GLY A 218 14.17 -15.43 8.27
N ASP A 219 14.23 -14.39 9.09
CA ASP A 219 13.08 -13.61 9.55
C ASP A 219 12.51 -12.64 8.49
N GLN A 220 13.17 -12.56 7.33
CA GLN A 220 12.72 -11.78 6.18
C GLN A 220 12.24 -12.72 5.06
N ASP A 221 11.12 -12.39 4.44
CA ASP A 221 10.79 -12.94 3.13
C ASP A 221 11.43 -12.09 2.04
N THR A 222 12.48 -12.66 1.42
CA THR A 222 13.28 -11.99 0.39
C THR A 222 12.86 -12.36 -1.03
N THR A 223 11.79 -13.14 -1.20
CA THR A 223 11.37 -13.63 -2.52
C THR A 223 10.47 -12.63 -3.22
N MET A 224 10.90 -12.13 -4.38
CA MET A 224 10.01 -11.48 -5.33
C MET A 224 9.50 -12.51 -6.33
N THR A 225 8.19 -12.59 -6.50
CA THR A 225 7.53 -13.35 -7.58
C THR A 225 6.97 -12.36 -8.60
N LEU A 226 7.25 -12.54 -9.89
CA LEU A 226 6.78 -11.64 -10.94
C LEU A 226 6.03 -12.42 -12.01
N LEU A 227 4.82 -11.96 -12.34
CA LEU A 227 3.99 -12.41 -13.44
C LEU A 227 4.13 -11.43 -14.62
N SER A 228 4.76 -11.89 -15.69
CA SER A 228 4.99 -11.12 -16.92
C SER A 228 3.78 -11.18 -17.84
N PHE A 229 3.37 -10.02 -18.36
CA PHE A 229 2.35 -9.87 -19.41
C PHE A 229 3.00 -9.71 -20.80
N GLY A 230 4.30 -10.03 -20.91
CA GLY A 230 5.14 -9.81 -22.07
C GLY A 230 6.07 -8.61 -21.90
N ALA A 231 7.31 -8.76 -22.39
CA ALA A 231 8.40 -7.80 -22.17
C ALA A 231 8.10 -6.35 -22.59
N ALA A 232 7.24 -6.15 -23.59
CA ALA A 232 6.87 -4.82 -24.08
C ALA A 232 5.56 -4.27 -23.49
N ARG A 233 4.91 -4.99 -22.56
CA ARG A 233 3.58 -4.62 -22.05
C ARG A 233 3.55 -4.27 -20.58
N GLY A 234 4.20 -5.09 -19.75
CA GLY A 234 4.09 -4.92 -18.31
C GLY A 234 4.28 -6.21 -17.54
N PHE A 235 4.21 -6.05 -16.22
CA PHE A 235 4.25 -7.15 -15.27
C PHE A 235 3.52 -6.78 -13.98
N LEU A 236 3.22 -7.80 -13.18
CA LEU A 236 2.77 -7.67 -11.81
C LEU A 236 3.72 -8.46 -10.90
N SER A 237 4.36 -7.79 -9.95
CA SER A 237 5.29 -8.38 -8.99
C SER A 237 4.72 -8.35 -7.56
N PHE A 238 5.10 -9.34 -6.76
CA PHE A 238 4.72 -9.51 -5.37
C PHE A 238 5.99 -9.61 -4.53
N PHE A 239 6.18 -8.65 -3.62
CA PHE A 239 7.33 -8.60 -2.72
C PHE A 239 6.94 -7.87 -1.43
N PRO A 240 7.20 -8.42 -0.23
CA PRO A 240 6.79 -7.78 1.02
C PRO A 240 7.79 -6.71 1.45
N VAL A 241 7.37 -5.44 1.41
CA VAL A 241 8.11 -4.33 2.03
C VAL A 241 7.12 -3.21 2.31
N HIS A 242 7.01 -2.76 3.56
CA HIS A 242 6.10 -1.68 3.92
C HIS A 242 6.33 -0.41 3.09
N GLY A 243 5.27 0.33 2.78
CA GLY A 243 5.37 1.65 2.16
C GLY A 243 5.61 2.76 3.18
N THR A 244 6.69 2.64 3.96
CA THR A 244 7.14 3.59 5.00
C THR A 244 8.62 3.96 4.84
N SER A 245 9.09 4.05 3.58
CA SER A 245 10.43 4.58 3.33
C SER A 245 10.49 6.08 3.59
N ILE A 246 9.39 6.78 3.28
CA ILE A 246 9.19 8.19 3.61
C ILE A 246 8.66 8.28 5.05
N TYR A 247 9.32 9.06 5.90
CA TYR A 247 9.05 9.12 7.33
C TYR A 247 7.81 9.94 7.70
N GLU A 248 7.31 9.76 8.92
CA GLU A 248 6.12 10.44 9.45
C GLU A 248 6.25 11.98 9.55
N ASN A 249 7.46 12.52 9.43
CA ASN A 249 7.69 13.96 9.36
C ASN A 249 7.39 14.57 7.97
N ASN A 250 7.08 13.74 6.97
CA ASN A 250 6.68 14.17 5.64
C ASN A 250 5.23 14.69 5.62
N THR A 251 5.01 15.73 4.81
CA THR A 251 3.69 16.34 4.59
C THR A 251 3.33 16.44 3.11
N LEU A 252 4.05 15.74 2.21
CA LEU A 252 3.80 15.72 0.78
C LEU A 252 3.23 14.37 0.34
N VAL A 253 2.06 14.40 -0.33
CA VAL A 253 1.46 13.19 -0.90
C VAL A 253 2.43 12.54 -1.89
N SER A 254 2.61 11.23 -1.76
CA SER A 254 3.60 10.42 -2.47
C SER A 254 3.10 8.98 -2.57
N THR A 255 3.81 8.15 -3.33
CA THR A 255 3.47 6.73 -3.55
C THR A 255 4.41 5.75 -2.86
N ASP A 256 5.35 6.28 -2.07
CA ASP A 256 6.43 5.55 -1.39
C ASP A 256 7.17 4.57 -2.33
N ASN A 257 7.80 3.53 -1.79
CA ASN A 257 8.84 2.79 -2.50
C ASN A 257 8.29 1.93 -3.64
N LYS A 258 7.04 1.45 -3.54
CA LYS A 258 6.39 0.64 -4.57
C LYS A 258 5.89 1.46 -5.74
N GLY A 259 5.24 2.59 -5.50
CA GLY A 259 4.85 3.48 -6.60
C GLY A 259 6.05 4.14 -7.24
N MET A 260 7.10 4.44 -6.46
CA MET A 260 8.38 4.88 -7.00
C MET A 260 9.05 3.79 -7.87
N ALA A 261 9.05 2.53 -7.43
CA ALA A 261 9.57 1.42 -8.24
C ALA A 261 8.80 1.27 -9.56
N ALA A 262 7.47 1.42 -9.51
CA ALA A 262 6.63 1.40 -10.70
C ALA A 262 7.03 2.54 -11.66
N TYR A 263 7.13 3.77 -11.16
CA TYR A 263 7.59 4.92 -11.93
C TYR A 263 8.97 4.67 -12.56
N LEU A 264 9.96 4.24 -11.78
CA LEU A 264 11.33 4.01 -12.25
C LEU A 264 11.39 2.96 -13.35
N TYR A 265 10.60 1.89 -13.25
CA TYR A 265 10.54 0.89 -14.31
C TYR A 265 9.85 1.44 -15.55
N GLU A 266 8.66 2.03 -15.40
CA GLU A 266 7.85 2.60 -16.49
C GLU A 266 8.65 3.65 -17.27
N ALA A 267 9.30 4.58 -16.57
CA ALA A 267 10.17 5.59 -17.16
C ALA A 267 11.43 4.99 -17.81
N SER A 268 11.95 3.85 -17.32
CA SER A 268 13.08 3.18 -17.99
C SER A 268 12.71 2.53 -19.32
N VAL A 269 11.44 2.14 -19.50
CA VAL A 269 10.92 1.58 -20.76
C VAL A 269 10.46 2.69 -21.71
N GLU A 270 9.79 3.72 -21.17
CA GLU A 270 9.23 4.83 -21.93
C GLU A 270 9.73 6.19 -21.39
N PRO A 271 11.01 6.56 -21.58
CA PRO A 271 11.63 7.73 -20.94
C PRO A 271 11.08 9.08 -21.37
N ASN A 272 10.36 9.12 -22.50
CA ASN A 272 9.72 10.33 -23.03
C ASN A 272 8.25 10.43 -22.64
N ALA A 273 7.66 9.40 -22.04
CA ALA A 273 6.28 9.44 -21.58
C ALA A 273 6.19 10.21 -20.26
N MET A 274 5.20 11.08 -20.14
CA MET A 274 4.88 11.69 -18.85
C MET A 274 4.38 10.60 -17.89
N PRO A 275 4.72 10.65 -16.59
CA PRO A 275 4.31 9.62 -15.65
C PRO A 275 2.79 9.38 -15.71
N GLY A 276 2.42 8.12 -15.91
CA GLY A 276 1.04 7.66 -16.04
C GLY A 276 0.33 7.96 -17.36
N SER A 277 1.06 8.46 -18.37
CA SER A 277 0.67 8.42 -19.78
C SER A 277 1.37 7.29 -20.56
N ASN A 278 2.13 6.45 -19.85
CA ASN A 278 2.86 5.31 -20.39
C ASN A 278 1.92 4.16 -20.82
N THR A 279 2.35 3.39 -21.82
CA THR A 279 1.62 2.19 -22.27
C THR A 279 2.08 0.91 -21.57
N PHE A 280 3.35 0.85 -21.19
CA PHE A 280 3.89 -0.20 -20.32
C PHE A 280 3.38 -0.03 -18.89
N VAL A 281 2.82 -1.07 -18.26
CA VAL A 281 2.32 -0.99 -16.87
C VAL A 281 3.14 -1.86 -15.93
N ALA A 282 3.76 -1.25 -14.91
CA ALA A 282 4.57 -1.95 -13.92
C ALA A 282 3.84 -2.06 -12.57
N GLY A 283 3.44 -3.27 -12.18
CA GLY A 283 2.82 -3.54 -10.88
C GLY A 283 3.84 -3.98 -9.84
N PHE A 284 3.93 -3.25 -8.73
CA PHE A 284 4.65 -3.65 -7.53
C PHE A 284 3.64 -3.78 -6.40
N ALA A 285 3.11 -5.00 -6.22
CA ALA A 285 2.14 -5.33 -5.19
C ALA A 285 2.84 -5.77 -3.90
N GLN A 286 2.09 -5.66 -2.81
CA GLN A 286 2.47 -6.25 -1.53
C GLN A 286 2.29 -7.76 -1.51
N SER A 287 2.96 -8.41 -0.56
CA SER A 287 2.75 -9.81 -0.18
C SER A 287 2.37 -9.86 1.31
N ASN A 288 3.02 -10.71 2.10
CA ASN A 288 2.97 -10.76 3.56
C ASN A 288 3.81 -9.66 4.21
N VAL A 289 3.27 -8.43 4.26
CA VAL A 289 3.99 -7.20 4.61
C VAL A 289 4.04 -6.86 6.11
N GLY A 290 3.30 -7.60 6.96
CA GLY A 290 2.92 -7.13 8.30
C GLY A 290 4.08 -6.85 9.26
N ASP A 291 5.18 -7.60 9.17
CA ASP A 291 6.37 -7.40 10.00
C ASP A 291 7.60 -6.97 9.20
N THR A 292 7.41 -6.55 7.94
CA THR A 292 8.50 -6.11 7.05
C THR A 292 8.58 -4.59 7.01
N SER A 293 9.78 -4.06 7.13
CA SER A 293 10.10 -2.62 7.07
C SER A 293 11.09 -2.34 5.93
N PRO A 294 10.99 -1.18 5.25
CA PRO A 294 12.00 -0.71 4.31
C PRO A 294 13.24 -0.11 5.02
N ASN A 295 13.20 0.06 6.35
CA ASN A 295 14.24 0.68 7.14
C ASN A 295 15.36 -0.32 7.48
N THR A 296 16.15 -0.67 6.45
CA THR A 296 17.06 -1.82 6.48
C THR A 296 18.28 -1.67 7.38
N LEU A 297 18.65 -0.45 7.78
CA LEU A 297 19.76 -0.25 8.72
C LEU A 297 19.39 -0.67 10.15
N GLY A 298 18.10 -0.79 10.47
CA GLY A 298 17.59 -1.19 11.78
C GLY A 298 17.05 -0.01 12.59
N ALA A 299 16.57 -0.29 13.80
CA ALA A 299 15.95 0.68 14.68
C ALA A 299 16.91 1.18 15.76
N PHE A 300 16.99 2.50 15.91
CA PHE A 300 17.92 3.18 16.80
C PHE A 300 17.23 4.29 17.57
N CYS A 301 17.82 4.63 18.71
CA CYS A 301 17.41 5.78 19.49
C CYS A 301 17.83 7.08 18.83
N GLU A 302 16.89 8.01 18.71
CA GLU A 302 17.08 9.38 18.22
C GLU A 302 16.80 10.36 19.36
N SER A 303 17.76 10.43 20.28
CA SER A 303 17.60 11.02 21.62
C SER A 303 18.75 11.99 21.94
N PRO A 304 18.93 13.11 21.20
CA PRO A 304 20.10 13.97 21.36
C PRO A 304 20.34 14.40 22.81
N GLY A 305 21.54 14.14 23.32
CA GLY A 305 21.96 14.49 24.68
C GLY A 305 21.70 13.39 25.73
N GLU A 306 20.99 12.33 25.38
CA GLU A 306 20.77 11.18 26.26
C GLU A 306 21.89 10.14 26.12
N ALA A 307 22.15 9.38 27.19
CA ALA A 307 23.19 8.35 27.21
C ALA A 307 22.94 7.20 26.22
N PHE A 308 21.70 7.06 25.73
CA PHE A 308 21.27 6.03 24.78
C PHE A 308 21.10 6.56 23.36
N ASP A 309 21.45 7.81 23.07
CA ASP A 309 21.39 8.36 21.71
C ASP A 309 22.23 7.54 20.72
N GLY A 310 21.67 7.24 19.56
CA GLY A 310 22.31 6.44 18.53
C GLY A 310 22.49 4.94 18.86
N MET A 311 22.08 4.48 20.06
CA MET A 311 22.10 3.06 20.42
C MET A 311 20.96 2.30 19.73
N PRO A 312 21.09 0.98 19.50
CA PRO A 312 19.97 0.16 19.06
C PRO A 312 18.81 0.22 20.06
N CYS A 313 17.58 0.26 19.56
CA CYS A 313 16.41 0.19 20.44
C CYS A 313 16.36 -1.13 21.22
N GLN A 314 15.65 -1.13 22.35
CA GLN A 314 15.40 -2.36 23.09
C GLN A 314 14.60 -3.36 22.24
N ALA A 315 15.12 -4.58 22.09
CA ALA A 315 14.63 -5.54 21.10
C ALA A 315 13.15 -5.92 21.29
N ASN A 316 12.69 -6.14 22.52
CA ASN A 316 11.33 -6.65 22.76
C ASN A 316 10.26 -5.55 22.85
N THR A 317 10.65 -4.35 23.26
CA THR A 317 9.72 -3.25 23.54
C THR A 317 9.78 -2.11 22.53
N SER A 318 10.83 -2.09 21.69
CA SER A 318 11.15 -0.97 20.79
C SER A 318 11.23 0.35 21.53
N THR A 319 11.91 0.36 22.68
CA THR A 319 12.04 1.56 23.52
C THR A 319 13.46 2.11 23.58
N CYS A 320 13.53 3.40 23.88
CA CYS A 320 14.70 4.18 24.21
C CYS A 320 14.39 4.96 25.49
N GLY A 321 15.19 4.81 26.55
CA GLY A 321 14.85 5.41 27.85
C GLY A 321 13.52 4.93 28.47
N GLY A 322 12.93 3.85 27.96
CA GLY A 322 11.64 3.31 28.43
C GLY A 322 10.41 3.72 27.60
N THR A 323 10.57 4.57 26.57
CA THR A 323 9.47 5.02 25.70
C THR A 323 9.74 4.68 24.24
N VAL A 324 8.68 4.56 23.44
CA VAL A 324 8.77 4.17 22.01
C VAL A 324 9.01 5.34 21.07
N ASP A 325 8.68 6.57 21.51
CA ASP A 325 8.66 7.81 20.73
C ASP A 325 10.03 8.23 20.17
N GLN A 326 11.12 7.66 20.71
CA GLN A 326 12.47 7.93 20.27
C GLN A 326 13.11 6.75 19.53
N CYS A 327 12.39 5.65 19.32
CA CYS A 327 12.89 4.48 18.61
C CYS A 327 12.45 4.49 17.14
N HIS A 328 13.36 4.87 16.24
CA HIS A 328 13.06 5.01 14.81
C HIS A 328 13.88 4.05 13.95
N GLY A 329 13.22 3.48 12.95
CA GLY A 329 13.83 2.70 11.89
C GLY A 329 14.59 3.60 10.92
N ARG A 330 15.83 3.23 10.61
CA ARG A 330 16.69 3.94 9.65
C ARG A 330 16.75 3.21 8.31
N GLY A 331 16.42 3.93 7.25
CA GLY A 331 16.50 3.46 5.87
C GLY A 331 17.92 3.56 5.31
N PRO A 332 18.19 2.93 4.16
CA PRO A 332 19.53 2.91 3.57
C PRO A 332 20.06 4.31 3.19
N GLY A 333 19.17 5.29 3.02
CA GLY A 333 19.49 6.69 2.74
C GLY A 333 19.43 7.62 3.95
N PHE A 334 19.34 7.11 5.19
CA PHE A 334 19.12 7.91 6.40
C PHE A 334 20.12 9.07 6.59
N ASN A 335 21.38 8.89 6.20
CA ASN A 335 22.41 9.92 6.32
C ASN A 335 22.39 10.97 5.18
N LEU A 336 21.47 10.84 4.20
CA LEU A 336 21.37 11.73 3.04
C LEU A 336 20.20 12.71 3.16
N ASP A 337 19.11 12.32 3.81
CA ASP A 337 18.00 13.19 4.14
C ASP A 337 17.20 12.70 5.35
N SER A 338 16.56 13.63 6.05
CA SER A 338 15.77 13.36 7.25
C SER A 338 14.31 13.02 6.97
N SER A 339 13.85 13.02 5.72
CA SER A 339 12.45 12.77 5.33
C SER A 339 12.23 11.38 4.73
N GLY A 340 13.30 10.63 4.45
CA GLY A 340 13.26 9.29 3.87
C GLY A 340 13.18 9.25 2.34
N PHE A 341 13.31 10.37 1.61
CA PHE A 341 13.18 10.36 0.14
C PHE A 341 14.32 9.63 -0.58
N HIS A 342 15.56 9.69 -0.08
CA HIS A 342 16.67 8.90 -0.62
C HIS A 342 16.50 7.42 -0.27
N SER A 343 16.08 7.09 0.96
CA SER A 343 15.74 5.72 1.36
C SER A 343 14.65 5.14 0.45
N ASN A 344 13.63 5.93 0.15
CA ASN A 344 12.55 5.60 -0.77
C ASN A 344 13.07 5.25 -2.17
N MET A 345 13.95 6.07 -2.75
CA MET A 345 14.56 5.78 -4.05
C MET A 345 15.42 4.51 -4.03
N MET A 346 16.21 4.30 -2.99
CA MET A 346 17.07 3.11 -2.89
C MET A 346 16.25 1.82 -2.77
N ILE A 347 15.22 1.80 -1.92
CA ILE A 347 14.33 0.63 -1.75
C ILE A 347 13.47 0.40 -3.00
N ALA A 348 13.08 1.46 -3.70
CA ALA A 348 12.44 1.33 -5.00
C ALA A 348 13.39 0.69 -6.04
N GLN A 349 14.65 1.14 -6.09
CA GLN A 349 15.64 0.63 -7.03
C GLN A 349 15.96 -0.85 -6.80
N THR A 350 16.06 -1.32 -5.55
CA THR A 350 16.29 -2.75 -5.28
C THR A 350 15.18 -3.63 -5.84
N GLN A 351 13.92 -3.17 -5.76
CA GLN A 351 12.78 -3.85 -6.36
C GLN A 351 12.84 -3.81 -7.90
N VAL A 352 13.19 -2.66 -8.50
CA VAL A 352 13.35 -2.51 -9.96
C VAL A 352 14.44 -3.44 -10.50
N ASP A 353 15.58 -3.52 -9.82
CA ASP A 353 16.69 -4.37 -10.24
C ASP A 353 16.31 -5.85 -10.20
N ALA A 354 15.56 -6.27 -9.18
CA ALA A 354 15.00 -7.61 -9.10
C ALA A 354 14.02 -7.91 -10.24
N ALA A 355 13.10 -6.98 -10.52
CA ALA A 355 12.16 -7.11 -11.63
C ALA A 355 12.89 -7.18 -12.98
N LYS A 356 13.95 -6.37 -13.19
CA LYS A 356 14.78 -6.42 -14.41
C LYS A 356 15.52 -7.74 -14.54
N ARG A 357 16.07 -8.31 -13.45
CA ARG A 357 16.69 -9.65 -13.46
C ARG A 357 15.70 -10.72 -13.90
N ILE A 358 14.47 -10.69 -13.39
CA ILE A 358 13.43 -11.64 -13.80
C ILE A 358 13.07 -11.43 -15.28
N MET A 359 12.76 -10.20 -15.68
CA MET A 359 12.29 -9.89 -17.03
C MET A 359 13.35 -10.15 -18.12
N GLY A 360 14.64 -10.11 -17.77
CA GLY A 360 15.75 -10.51 -18.65
C GLY A 360 16.17 -11.98 -18.53
N GLY A 361 15.51 -12.77 -17.68
CA GLY A 361 15.86 -14.16 -17.39
C GLY A 361 14.93 -15.20 -18.03
N SER A 362 15.08 -16.46 -17.61
CA SER A 362 14.17 -17.55 -18.01
C SER A 362 12.87 -17.47 -17.21
N LEU A 363 11.74 -17.56 -17.91
CA LEU A 363 10.40 -17.46 -17.32
C LEU A 363 9.65 -18.78 -17.50
N ALA A 364 9.04 -19.29 -16.42
CA ALA A 364 8.15 -20.44 -16.49
C ALA A 364 6.81 -20.04 -17.11
N PRO A 365 6.25 -20.82 -18.05
CA PRO A 365 4.97 -20.48 -18.67
C PRO A 365 3.83 -20.61 -17.67
N VAL A 366 2.83 -19.72 -17.80
CA VAL A 366 1.52 -19.89 -17.18
C VAL A 366 0.59 -20.59 -18.17
N SER A 367 -0.06 -21.67 -17.75
CA SER A 367 -0.97 -22.43 -18.60
C SER A 367 -2.15 -23.03 -17.84
N GLY A 368 -3.28 -23.16 -18.52
CA GLY A 368 -4.54 -23.68 -17.96
C GLY A 368 -5.65 -22.65 -17.78
N THR A 369 -6.75 -23.07 -17.16
CA THR A 369 -7.99 -22.28 -17.02
C THR A 369 -7.89 -21.14 -16.01
N ILE A 370 -8.77 -20.15 -16.16
CA ILE A 370 -8.96 -19.05 -15.23
C ILE A 370 -10.14 -19.34 -14.33
N ARG A 371 -9.93 -19.33 -13.01
CA ARG A 371 -11.00 -19.53 -12.01
C ARG A 371 -10.85 -18.52 -10.90
N SER A 372 -11.96 -18.20 -10.25
CA SER A 372 -11.96 -17.32 -9.09
C SER A 372 -13.00 -17.78 -8.10
N VAL A 373 -12.70 -17.65 -6.81
CA VAL A 373 -13.64 -17.93 -5.73
C VAL A 373 -13.61 -16.75 -4.76
N HIS A 374 -14.79 -16.34 -4.31
CA HIS A 374 -14.99 -15.30 -3.30
C HIS A 374 -16.13 -15.71 -2.38
N ILE A 375 -15.95 -15.44 -1.10
CA ILE A 375 -17.02 -15.43 -0.09
C ILE A 375 -16.78 -14.28 0.87
N ASN A 376 -17.84 -13.88 1.58
CA ASN A 376 -17.70 -13.14 2.81
C ASN A 376 -17.60 -14.13 3.98
N LEU A 377 -16.74 -13.82 4.95
CA LEU A 377 -16.59 -14.59 6.18
C LEU A 377 -16.78 -13.68 7.38
N ASN A 378 -17.77 -13.98 8.23
CA ASN A 378 -17.88 -13.36 9.54
C ASN A 378 -16.85 -13.99 10.48
N MET A 379 -15.86 -13.20 10.90
CA MET A 379 -14.77 -13.58 11.79
C MET A 379 -15.12 -13.38 13.27
N SER A 380 -16.29 -12.83 13.59
CA SER A 380 -16.73 -12.71 14.99
C SER A 380 -17.31 -14.04 15.46
N ASN A 381 -16.58 -14.75 16.34
CA ASN A 381 -16.93 -16.08 16.85
C ASN A 381 -17.02 -17.17 15.76
N HIS A 382 -16.17 -17.08 14.72
CA HIS A 382 -16.12 -18.13 13.68
C HIS A 382 -15.47 -19.39 14.25
N SER A 383 -16.24 -20.46 14.33
CA SER A 383 -15.81 -21.79 14.78
C SER A 383 -15.35 -22.65 13.60
N PHE A 384 -14.22 -23.34 13.76
CA PHE A 384 -13.61 -24.18 12.72
C PHE A 384 -12.78 -25.31 13.33
N ALA A 385 -12.56 -26.37 12.55
CA ALA A 385 -11.73 -27.50 12.97
C ALA A 385 -10.25 -27.26 12.65
N LEU A 386 -9.37 -27.53 13.62
CA LEU A 386 -7.92 -27.58 13.44
C LEU A 386 -7.50 -28.94 12.86
N PRO A 387 -6.29 -29.05 12.27
CA PRO A 387 -5.80 -30.32 11.69
C PRO A 387 -5.73 -31.49 12.68
N ASN A 388 -5.59 -31.21 13.98
CA ASN A 388 -5.60 -32.20 15.06
C ASN A 388 -7.02 -32.67 15.46
N GLY A 389 -8.07 -32.19 14.79
CA GLY A 389 -9.46 -32.52 15.07
C GLY A 389 -10.11 -31.70 16.19
N THR A 390 -9.37 -30.84 16.90
CA THR A 390 -9.98 -29.97 17.91
C THR A 390 -10.66 -28.78 17.28
N THR A 391 -11.74 -28.30 17.90
CA THR A 391 -12.43 -27.08 17.43
C THR A 391 -11.77 -25.84 18.03
N ALA A 392 -11.51 -24.84 17.19
CA ALA A 392 -11.06 -23.52 17.58
C ALA A 392 -12.09 -22.47 17.16
N SER A 393 -11.99 -21.28 17.76
CA SER A 393 -12.80 -20.12 17.36
C SER A 393 -11.93 -18.88 17.26
N THR A 394 -12.31 -18.00 16.34
CA THR A 394 -11.90 -16.58 16.35
C THR A 394 -12.73 -15.80 17.36
N CYS A 395 -12.32 -14.54 17.60
CA CYS A 395 -12.94 -13.62 18.54
C CYS A 395 -13.55 -12.43 17.80
N PRO A 396 -14.59 -11.77 18.37
CA PRO A 396 -14.96 -10.42 17.98
C PRO A 396 -13.74 -9.49 17.99
N PRO A 397 -13.64 -8.51 17.07
CA PRO A 397 -12.42 -7.73 16.90
C PRO A 397 -12.05 -6.92 18.14
N ALA A 398 -10.76 -6.89 18.48
CA ALA A 398 -10.22 -6.04 19.55
C ALA A 398 -8.74 -5.71 19.33
N MET A 399 -8.34 -4.49 19.71
CA MET A 399 -6.95 -4.01 19.67
C MET A 399 -6.30 -4.13 21.05
N GLY A 400 -5.05 -4.58 21.09
CA GLY A 400 -4.26 -4.68 22.32
C GLY A 400 -3.59 -3.36 22.72
N PHE A 401 -3.02 -3.28 23.92
CA PHE A 401 -2.28 -2.08 24.37
C PHE A 401 -1.12 -1.70 23.44
N SER A 402 -0.34 -2.68 22.99
CA SER A 402 0.80 -2.43 22.08
C SER A 402 0.40 -1.90 20.70
N PHE A 403 -0.88 -1.88 20.32
CA PHE A 403 -1.34 -1.14 19.13
C PHE A 403 -1.02 0.36 19.26
N ALA A 404 -1.24 0.94 20.44
CA ALA A 404 -0.98 2.36 20.67
C ALA A 404 0.51 2.69 20.81
N GLY A 405 1.38 1.68 20.90
CA GLY A 405 2.84 1.82 20.89
C GLY A 405 3.43 2.02 19.48
N GLY A 406 2.62 1.86 18.42
CA GLY A 406 3.09 1.98 17.03
C GLY A 406 4.22 1.01 16.70
N THR A 407 5.01 1.33 15.68
CA THR A 407 6.17 0.53 15.26
C THR A 407 7.42 1.39 15.19
N THR A 408 8.58 0.79 14.90
CA THR A 408 9.78 1.57 14.63
C THR A 408 9.69 2.40 13.34
N ASP A 409 8.74 2.09 12.44
CA ASP A 409 8.52 2.86 11.21
C ASP A 409 7.61 4.08 11.41
N GLY A 410 7.00 4.19 12.59
CA GLY A 410 6.05 5.21 12.99
C GLY A 410 5.64 4.94 14.44
N PRO A 411 6.41 5.43 15.42
CA PRO A 411 6.20 5.09 16.81
C PRO A 411 4.91 5.71 17.34
N GLY A 412 4.33 5.02 18.32
CA GLY A 412 3.18 5.51 19.05
C GLY A 412 3.57 6.56 20.10
N GLY A 413 2.62 6.85 21.00
CA GLY A 413 2.81 7.86 22.04
C GLY A 413 2.31 7.40 23.41
N PHE A 414 2.17 8.37 24.31
CA PHE A 414 1.49 8.22 25.60
C PHE A 414 1.98 7.10 26.54
N GLY A 415 3.26 6.70 26.40
CA GLY A 415 3.90 5.70 27.26
C GLY A 415 3.50 4.26 26.97
N PHE A 416 2.81 3.99 25.86
CA PHE A 416 2.59 2.62 25.39
C PHE A 416 3.91 2.03 24.88
N VAL A 417 4.10 0.73 25.08
CA VAL A 417 5.26 -0.02 24.59
C VAL A 417 4.81 -1.24 23.78
N GLN A 418 5.70 -1.76 22.93
CA GLN A 418 5.45 -3.04 22.27
C GLN A 418 5.75 -4.20 23.22
N GLY A 419 5.14 -5.36 22.95
CA GLY A 419 5.42 -6.58 23.71
C GLY A 419 4.76 -6.61 25.09
N ASP A 420 3.81 -5.71 25.36
CA ASP A 420 3.11 -5.67 26.64
C ASP A 420 1.97 -6.70 26.65
N ASN A 421 2.20 -7.79 27.36
CA ASN A 421 1.23 -8.84 27.64
C ASN A 421 0.87 -8.92 29.13
N SER A 422 1.11 -7.84 29.89
CA SER A 422 0.91 -7.84 31.33
C SER A 422 -0.58 -7.91 31.70
N THR A 423 -0.87 -8.62 32.80
CA THR A 423 -2.22 -8.77 33.35
C THR A 423 -2.71 -7.51 34.06
N THR A 424 -1.80 -6.61 34.43
CA THR A 424 -2.07 -5.31 35.04
C THR A 424 -1.55 -4.21 34.13
N GLN A 425 -2.48 -3.41 33.61
CA GLN A 425 -2.19 -2.30 32.71
C GLN A 425 -2.21 -0.96 33.46
N ASN A 426 -1.76 0.11 32.79
CA ASN A 426 -1.80 1.45 33.35
C ASN A 426 -3.23 1.81 33.79
N PRO A 427 -3.48 2.13 35.09
CA PRO A 427 -4.82 2.40 35.61
C PRO A 427 -5.57 3.53 34.90
N PHE A 428 -4.84 4.53 34.39
CA PHE A 428 -5.44 5.62 33.61
C PHE A 428 -6.04 5.11 32.30
N TRP A 429 -5.30 4.28 31.56
CA TRP A 429 -5.77 3.73 30.28
C TRP A 429 -6.88 2.69 30.46
N GLU A 430 -6.88 1.97 31.58
CA GLU A 430 -8.00 1.10 31.99
C GLU A 430 -9.30 1.89 32.25
N LEU A 431 -9.22 3.11 32.78
CA LEU A 431 -10.38 3.99 32.92
C LEU A 431 -10.83 4.56 31.56
N VAL A 432 -9.88 5.06 30.76
CA VAL A 432 -10.16 5.69 29.46
C VAL A 432 -10.78 4.71 28.49
N LYS A 433 -10.31 3.45 28.43
CA LYS A 433 -10.85 2.49 27.46
C LYS A 433 -12.35 2.26 27.62
N GLY A 434 -12.86 2.23 28.86
CA GLY A 434 -14.28 2.07 29.16
C GLY A 434 -15.14 3.29 28.82
N ALA A 435 -14.52 4.46 28.65
CA ALA A 435 -15.18 5.67 28.16
C ALA A 435 -15.20 5.77 26.62
N VAL A 436 -14.25 5.12 25.93
CA VAL A 436 -14.06 5.19 24.48
C VAL A 436 -14.73 4.03 23.74
N THR A 437 -14.63 2.81 24.27
CA THR A 437 -15.30 1.61 23.76
C THR A 437 -15.97 0.85 24.90
N PRO A 438 -16.99 0.01 24.66
CA PRO A 438 -17.59 -0.78 25.73
C PRO A 438 -16.57 -1.68 26.41
N ASN A 439 -16.62 -1.76 27.74
CA ASN A 439 -15.72 -2.64 28.51
C ASN A 439 -15.79 -4.09 28.00
N PRO A 440 -14.64 -4.77 27.83
CA PRO A 440 -14.62 -6.15 27.36
C PRO A 440 -15.23 -7.10 28.40
N SER A 441 -16.08 -8.03 27.95
CA SER A 441 -16.62 -9.07 28.81
C SER A 441 -15.55 -10.10 29.20
N ALA A 442 -15.78 -10.88 30.25
CA ALA A 442 -14.87 -11.97 30.64
C ALA A 442 -14.65 -12.98 29.49
N ALA A 443 -15.69 -13.26 28.69
CA ALA A 443 -15.58 -14.12 27.52
C ALA A 443 -14.68 -13.51 26.43
N GLN A 444 -14.80 -12.21 26.18
CA GLN A 444 -13.96 -11.50 25.21
C GLN A 444 -12.50 -11.47 25.64
N ILE A 445 -12.24 -11.20 26.92
CA ILE A 445 -10.89 -11.23 27.51
C ILE A 445 -10.28 -12.64 27.36
N ALA A 446 -11.04 -13.68 27.73
CA ALA A 446 -10.60 -15.06 27.62
C ALA A 446 -10.32 -15.48 26.17
N CYS A 447 -11.15 -15.04 25.21
CA CYS A 447 -10.97 -15.34 23.80
C CYS A 447 -9.70 -14.68 23.23
N GLN A 448 -9.47 -13.40 23.57
CA GLN A 448 -8.34 -12.62 23.06
C GLN A 448 -7.02 -12.91 23.78
N ALA A 449 -7.02 -13.61 24.91
CA ALA A 449 -5.83 -13.89 25.69
C ALA A 449 -4.67 -14.45 24.84
N PRO A 450 -3.40 -14.01 25.08
CA PRO A 450 -2.96 -13.15 26.18
C PRO A 450 -3.07 -11.64 25.90
N LYS A 451 -3.75 -11.19 24.83
CA LYS A 451 -3.86 -9.77 24.50
C LYS A 451 -4.57 -8.97 25.62
N PRO A 452 -3.91 -7.98 26.23
CA PRO A 452 -4.60 -7.00 27.06
C PRO A 452 -5.40 -6.07 26.15
N ILE A 453 -6.73 -6.11 26.23
CA ILE A 453 -7.60 -5.34 25.33
C ILE A 453 -7.57 -3.85 25.72
N LEU A 454 -7.15 -3.02 24.77
CA LEU A 454 -7.24 -1.55 24.83
C LEU A 454 -8.53 -1.05 24.18
N LEU A 455 -8.84 -1.50 22.96
CA LEU A 455 -10.06 -1.08 22.24
C LEU A 455 -10.91 -2.31 21.92
N ASN A 456 -12.12 -2.36 22.46
CA ASN A 456 -13.04 -3.48 22.26
C ASN A 456 -13.94 -3.25 21.03
N THR A 457 -13.30 -3.17 19.86
CA THR A 457 -13.91 -2.60 18.65
C THR A 457 -15.06 -3.41 18.07
N GLY A 458 -15.12 -4.72 18.32
CA GLY A 458 -16.24 -5.58 17.91
C GLY A 458 -17.56 -5.29 18.61
N PHE A 459 -17.52 -4.54 19.72
CA PHE A 459 -18.71 -4.09 20.43
C PHE A 459 -18.91 -2.56 20.32
N ALA A 460 -18.00 -1.85 19.65
CA ALA A 460 -18.09 -0.41 19.42
C ALA A 460 -18.83 -0.13 18.10
N ASN A 461 -20.12 0.21 18.21
CA ASN A 461 -21.03 0.44 17.07
C ASN A 461 -21.55 1.88 16.97
N THR A 462 -21.15 2.76 17.89
CA THR A 462 -21.53 4.18 17.87
C THR A 462 -20.31 5.00 17.49
N PRO A 463 -20.42 5.94 16.53
CA PRO A 463 -21.58 6.24 15.66
C PRO A 463 -21.92 5.16 14.62
N TYR A 464 -20.96 4.31 14.26
CA TYR A 464 -21.10 3.12 13.40
C TYR A 464 -19.96 2.15 13.73
N ALA A 465 -19.88 0.98 13.08
CA ALA A 465 -18.92 -0.07 13.41
C ALA A 465 -17.45 0.39 13.30
N TRP A 466 -16.67 0.18 14.37
CA TRP A 466 -15.28 0.62 14.47
C TRP A 466 -14.29 -0.27 13.72
N SER A 467 -14.58 -1.58 13.60
CA SER A 467 -13.77 -2.56 12.89
C SER A 467 -14.65 -3.53 12.11
N PRO A 468 -14.15 -4.14 11.03
CA PRO A 468 -14.93 -5.12 10.28
C PRO A 468 -15.12 -6.40 11.10
N SER A 469 -16.35 -6.89 11.20
CA SER A 469 -16.62 -8.27 11.66
C SER A 469 -16.59 -9.27 10.50
N THR A 470 -16.85 -8.80 9.29
CA THR A 470 -16.93 -9.63 8.08
C THR A 470 -15.87 -9.18 7.08
N VAL A 471 -15.14 -10.14 6.51
CA VAL A 471 -14.03 -9.90 5.59
C VAL A 471 -14.22 -10.66 4.28
N ASP A 472 -13.63 -10.15 3.20
CA ASP A 472 -13.53 -10.86 1.92
C ASP A 472 -12.49 -11.99 1.99
N ILE A 473 -12.86 -13.20 1.56
CA ILE A 473 -11.94 -14.32 1.32
C ILE A 473 -11.94 -14.61 -0.17
N GLN A 474 -10.82 -14.41 -0.85
CA GLN A 474 -10.77 -14.54 -2.31
C GLN A 474 -9.48 -15.20 -2.82
N MET A 475 -9.62 -16.06 -3.83
CA MET A 475 -8.50 -16.56 -4.62
C MET A 475 -8.76 -16.36 -6.12
N LEU A 476 -7.72 -15.95 -6.83
CA LEU A 476 -7.72 -15.82 -8.30
C LEU A 476 -6.71 -16.81 -8.87
N LYS A 477 -7.17 -17.78 -9.64
CA LYS A 477 -6.34 -18.78 -10.34
C LYS A 477 -6.26 -18.42 -11.83
N VAL A 478 -5.05 -18.27 -12.34
CA VAL A 478 -4.74 -18.11 -13.76
C VAL A 478 -3.80 -19.25 -14.14
N GLY A 479 -4.34 -20.29 -14.76
CA GLY A 479 -3.56 -21.48 -15.05
C GLY A 479 -3.00 -22.12 -13.79
N ASN A 480 -1.68 -22.30 -13.74
CA ASN A 480 -0.91 -22.75 -12.58
C ASN A 480 -0.46 -21.64 -11.63
N PHE A 481 -0.85 -20.37 -11.84
CA PHE A 481 -0.56 -19.24 -10.95
C PHE A 481 -1.79 -18.89 -10.11
N VAL A 482 -1.67 -18.86 -8.78
CA VAL A 482 -2.76 -18.61 -7.83
C VAL A 482 -2.40 -17.42 -6.94
N MET A 483 -3.25 -16.40 -6.95
CA MET A 483 -3.18 -15.25 -6.05
C MET A 483 -4.16 -15.44 -4.90
N VAL A 484 -3.66 -15.42 -3.67
CA VAL A 484 -4.45 -15.43 -2.43
C VAL A 484 -4.62 -13.98 -1.99
N ILE A 485 -5.85 -13.47 -2.04
CA ILE A 485 -6.17 -12.06 -1.82
C ILE A 485 -6.58 -11.85 -0.36
N VAL A 486 -5.68 -11.30 0.44
CA VAL A 486 -5.78 -11.32 1.91
C VAL A 486 -6.30 -9.99 2.47
N PRO A 487 -7.33 -10.00 3.33
CA PRO A 487 -7.94 -8.81 3.92
C PRO A 487 -7.15 -8.26 5.13
N GLY A 488 -5.85 -8.07 4.98
CA GLY A 488 -4.98 -7.55 6.04
C GLY A 488 -3.51 -7.82 5.78
N GLU A 489 -2.71 -7.63 6.83
CA GLU A 489 -1.26 -7.63 6.79
C GLU A 489 -0.69 -8.88 7.47
N LEU A 490 -0.39 -9.92 6.68
CA LEU A 490 0.27 -11.13 7.17
C LEU A 490 1.72 -10.83 7.57
N THR A 491 2.14 -11.29 8.73
CA THR A 491 3.57 -11.39 9.06
C THR A 491 4.28 -12.40 8.16
N THR A 492 5.61 -12.39 8.20
CA THR A 492 6.47 -13.22 7.39
C THR A 492 6.16 -14.71 7.54
N MET A 493 6.07 -15.23 8.78
CA MET A 493 5.77 -16.64 8.98
C MET A 493 4.29 -16.96 8.69
N ALA A 494 3.37 -16.06 9.02
CA ALA A 494 1.96 -16.24 8.69
C ALA A 494 1.73 -16.38 7.17
N GLY A 495 2.40 -15.54 6.37
CA GLY A 495 2.38 -15.62 4.91
C GLY A 495 3.00 -16.90 4.34
N ARG A 496 4.08 -17.41 4.96
CA ARG A 496 4.70 -18.69 4.60
C ARG A 496 3.74 -19.86 4.86
N ARG A 497 3.16 -19.92 6.07
CA ARG A 497 2.18 -20.97 6.44
C ARG A 497 0.96 -20.97 5.50
N LEU A 498 0.39 -19.80 5.21
CA LEU A 498 -0.77 -19.70 4.32
C LEU A 498 -0.44 -20.14 2.89
N ARG A 499 0.66 -19.65 2.29
CA ARG A 499 1.07 -20.06 0.93
C ARG A 499 1.30 -21.56 0.85
N ASN A 500 2.01 -22.13 1.83
CA ASN A 500 2.32 -23.56 1.85
C ASN A 500 1.06 -24.41 2.00
N ALA A 501 0.13 -24.02 2.87
CA ALA A 501 -1.13 -24.73 3.07
C ALA A 501 -2.02 -24.72 1.82
N VAL A 502 -2.19 -23.55 1.19
CA VAL A 502 -2.96 -23.42 -0.07
C VAL A 502 -2.29 -24.21 -1.20
N ARG A 503 -0.96 -24.12 -1.33
CA ARG A 503 -0.21 -24.91 -2.33
C ARG A 503 -0.38 -26.42 -2.11
N ALA A 504 -0.25 -26.88 -0.88
CA ALA A 504 -0.45 -28.29 -0.54
C ALA A 504 -1.88 -28.75 -0.86
N ALA A 505 -2.88 -27.94 -0.52
CA ALA A 505 -4.29 -28.24 -0.82
C ALA A 505 -4.57 -28.28 -2.33
N LEU A 506 -3.98 -27.38 -3.12
CA LEU A 506 -4.11 -27.39 -4.58
C LEU A 506 -3.59 -28.69 -5.19
N ILE A 507 -2.46 -29.19 -4.67
CA ILE A 507 -1.83 -30.44 -5.14
C ILE A 507 -2.61 -31.66 -4.66
N SER A 508 -2.97 -31.73 -3.38
CA SER A 508 -3.64 -32.90 -2.81
C SER A 508 -5.06 -33.12 -3.36
N ASN A 509 -5.75 -32.04 -3.74
CA ASN A 509 -7.07 -32.10 -4.39
C ASN A 509 -6.98 -32.31 -5.92
N GLY A 510 -5.78 -32.46 -6.48
CA GLY A 510 -5.58 -32.64 -7.92
C GLY A 510 -5.99 -31.43 -8.76
N ILE A 511 -6.07 -30.25 -8.16
CA ILE A 511 -6.43 -28.99 -8.85
C ILE A 511 -5.25 -28.50 -9.70
N LEU A 512 -4.03 -28.63 -9.17
CA LEU A 512 -2.77 -28.32 -9.84
C LEU A 512 -1.71 -29.36 -9.45
N ASP A 513 -0.61 -29.42 -10.20
CA ASP A 513 0.55 -30.24 -9.87
C ASP A 513 1.64 -29.40 -9.18
N ASN A 514 2.87 -29.94 -9.12
CA ASN A 514 4.02 -29.26 -8.55
C ASN A 514 4.40 -27.95 -9.27
N SER A 515 3.86 -27.65 -10.45
CA SER A 515 4.06 -26.37 -11.14
C SER A 515 3.27 -25.20 -10.52
N ALA A 516 2.39 -25.46 -9.54
CA ALA A 516 1.60 -24.40 -8.92
C ALA A 516 2.49 -23.28 -8.32
N MET A 517 2.20 -22.03 -8.64
CA MET A 517 2.80 -20.87 -8.00
C MET A 517 1.73 -20.18 -7.16
N VAL A 518 1.97 -20.04 -5.85
CA VAL A 518 1.04 -19.39 -4.93
C VAL A 518 1.67 -18.12 -4.39
N VAL A 519 1.04 -16.98 -4.66
CA VAL A 519 1.42 -15.67 -4.11
C VAL A 519 0.33 -15.15 -3.18
N VAL A 520 0.73 -14.33 -2.22
CA VAL A 520 -0.17 -13.57 -1.36
C VAL A 520 -0.23 -12.14 -1.87
N ALA A 521 -1.40 -11.52 -1.80
CA ALA A 521 -1.61 -10.11 -2.09
C ALA A 521 -2.49 -9.50 -0.99
N GLY A 522 -1.93 -8.62 -0.17
CA GLY A 522 -2.63 -7.93 0.91
C GLY A 522 -1.86 -6.69 1.39
N PRO A 523 -2.50 -5.70 2.02
CA PRO A 523 -3.91 -5.68 2.42
C PRO A 523 -4.84 -5.41 1.23
N ALA A 524 -5.85 -6.28 1.04
CA ALA A 524 -6.71 -6.25 -0.14
C ALA A 524 -8.19 -6.45 0.22
N ASN A 525 -9.07 -5.83 -0.57
CA ASN A 525 -10.53 -5.91 -0.50
C ASN A 525 -11.17 -5.36 0.79
N THR A 526 -10.82 -5.89 1.96
CA THR A 526 -11.24 -5.42 3.28
C THR A 526 -9.97 -5.19 4.11
N TYR A 527 -9.89 -4.11 4.88
CA TYR A 527 -8.77 -3.90 5.79
C TYR A 527 -9.13 -4.35 7.21
N ALA A 528 -8.59 -5.50 7.63
CA ALA A 528 -8.78 -6.06 8.97
C ALA A 528 -7.48 -6.10 9.80
N HIS A 529 -6.60 -5.10 9.61
CA HIS A 529 -5.33 -4.97 10.31
C HIS A 529 -4.39 -6.18 10.10
N TYR A 530 -3.72 -6.65 11.16
CA TYR A 530 -2.61 -7.60 11.07
C TYR A 530 -3.06 -9.05 11.23
N ILE A 531 -2.26 -9.97 10.71
CA ILE A 531 -2.40 -11.40 10.91
C ILE A 531 -1.04 -11.98 11.28
N THR A 532 -0.87 -12.33 12.55
CA THR A 532 0.31 -13.03 13.06
C THR A 532 0.10 -14.54 13.14
N THR A 533 1.18 -15.30 13.31
CA THR A 533 1.07 -16.67 13.85
C THR A 533 0.58 -16.63 15.30
N ARG A 534 0.15 -17.78 15.83
CA ARG A 534 -0.25 -17.90 17.24
C ARG A 534 0.93 -17.63 18.18
N GLU A 535 2.12 -18.03 17.76
CA GLU A 535 3.37 -17.86 18.49
C GLU A 535 3.79 -16.39 18.54
N GLU A 536 3.75 -15.69 17.40
CA GLU A 536 3.97 -14.24 17.32
C GLU A 536 2.90 -13.46 18.09
N TYR A 537 1.64 -13.89 18.01
CA TYR A 537 0.53 -13.28 18.76
C TYR A 537 0.79 -13.28 20.26
N ALA A 538 1.35 -14.36 20.81
CA ALA A 538 1.60 -14.50 22.24
C ALA A 538 2.61 -13.48 22.79
N VAL A 539 3.48 -12.94 21.93
CA VAL A 539 4.47 -11.91 22.30
C VAL A 539 3.83 -10.53 22.46
N GLN A 540 2.70 -10.27 21.78
CA GLN A 540 1.98 -8.98 21.83
C GLN A 540 2.85 -7.77 21.47
N ARG A 541 3.70 -7.90 20.45
CA ARG A 541 4.20 -6.73 19.70
C ARG A 541 3.07 -6.04 18.94
N TYR A 542 3.36 -4.95 18.23
CA TYR A 542 2.36 -4.18 17.50
C TYR A 542 1.45 -5.05 16.60
N GLU A 543 2.04 -5.96 15.83
CA GLU A 543 1.30 -6.84 14.90
C GLU A 543 0.39 -7.83 15.66
N GLY A 544 0.87 -8.38 16.80
CA GLY A 544 0.09 -9.28 17.65
C GLY A 544 -1.06 -8.58 18.35
N ALA A 545 -0.83 -7.36 18.84
CA ALA A 545 -1.87 -6.51 19.43
C ALA A 545 -2.91 -6.06 18.39
N SER A 546 -2.51 -5.94 17.12
CA SER A 546 -3.35 -5.55 15.99
C SER A 546 -3.93 -6.73 15.21
N THR A 547 -3.73 -7.97 15.68
CA THR A 547 -4.38 -9.17 15.13
C THR A 547 -5.78 -9.29 15.72
N ILE A 548 -6.76 -8.65 15.09
CA ILE A 548 -8.00 -8.26 15.78
C ILE A 548 -8.91 -9.42 16.16
N TYR A 549 -8.89 -10.54 15.43
CA TYR A 549 -9.78 -11.69 15.69
C TYR A 549 -9.18 -12.75 16.64
N GLY A 550 -8.15 -12.37 17.40
CA GLY A 550 -7.56 -13.21 18.44
C GLY A 550 -6.48 -14.19 17.95
N PRO A 551 -5.99 -15.10 18.83
CA PRO A 551 -4.82 -15.94 18.57
C PRO A 551 -5.01 -16.95 17.43
N ASN A 552 -6.26 -17.27 17.07
CA ASN A 552 -6.60 -18.26 16.03
C ASN A 552 -6.87 -17.61 14.66
N THR A 553 -6.56 -16.32 14.48
CA THR A 553 -6.87 -15.58 13.25
C THR A 553 -6.22 -16.23 12.02
N LEU A 554 -4.93 -16.55 12.08
CA LEU A 554 -4.23 -17.19 10.96
C LEU A 554 -4.81 -18.57 10.64
N ASP A 555 -5.07 -19.39 11.65
CA ASP A 555 -5.59 -20.74 11.46
C ASP A 555 -6.99 -20.72 10.81
N ALA A 556 -7.82 -19.75 11.17
CA ALA A 556 -9.12 -19.53 10.53
C ALA A 556 -8.96 -19.19 9.04
N TYR A 557 -8.01 -18.31 8.70
CA TYR A 557 -7.70 -18.01 7.31
C TYR A 557 -7.16 -19.23 6.56
N ILE A 558 -6.20 -19.96 7.12
CA ILE A 558 -5.65 -21.19 6.51
C ILE A 558 -6.77 -22.19 6.24
N GLN A 559 -7.61 -22.47 7.24
CA GLN A 559 -8.73 -23.39 7.11
C GLN A 559 -9.69 -22.92 6.02
N LYS A 560 -10.08 -21.64 6.01
CA LYS A 560 -11.05 -21.16 5.04
C LYS A 560 -10.48 -21.15 3.62
N TYR A 561 -9.28 -20.64 3.39
CA TYR A 561 -8.66 -20.64 2.07
C TYR A 561 -8.47 -22.06 1.51
N THR A 562 -8.00 -22.99 2.33
CA THR A 562 -7.83 -24.39 1.88
C THR A 562 -9.17 -25.08 1.62
N SER A 563 -10.22 -24.78 2.40
CA SER A 563 -11.58 -25.30 2.16
C SER A 563 -12.19 -24.83 0.83
N LEU A 564 -11.72 -23.70 0.29
CA LEU A 564 -12.21 -23.13 -0.96
C LEU A 564 -11.46 -23.63 -2.21
N VAL A 565 -10.36 -24.37 -2.04
CA VAL A 565 -9.55 -24.89 -3.15
C VAL A 565 -10.36 -25.73 -4.16
N PRO A 566 -11.30 -26.60 -3.77
CA PRO A 566 -12.10 -27.37 -4.72
C PRO A 566 -12.90 -26.50 -5.72
N PHE A 567 -13.27 -25.27 -5.33
CA PHE A 567 -14.00 -24.33 -6.21
C PHE A 567 -13.09 -23.70 -7.28
N LEU A 568 -11.79 -23.94 -7.24
CA LEU A 568 -10.83 -23.55 -8.29
C LEU A 568 -10.64 -24.64 -9.36
N ALA A 569 -11.36 -25.76 -9.28
CA ALA A 569 -11.36 -26.81 -10.29
C ALA A 569 -11.81 -26.27 -11.67
N ASN A 570 -11.40 -26.96 -12.74
CA ASN A 570 -11.88 -26.63 -14.10
C ASN A 570 -13.41 -26.71 -14.19
N THR A 571 -14.02 -27.64 -13.48
CA THR A 571 -15.47 -27.82 -13.38
C THR A 571 -15.85 -27.91 -11.91
N PRO A 572 -16.00 -26.77 -11.22
CA PRO A 572 -16.35 -26.77 -9.80
C PRO A 572 -17.78 -27.27 -9.61
N THR A 573 -18.02 -28.04 -8.56
CA THR A 573 -19.35 -28.53 -8.19
C THR A 573 -19.95 -27.62 -7.12
N GLY A 574 -21.05 -26.94 -7.46
CA GLY A 574 -21.77 -26.04 -6.55
C GLY A 574 -21.07 -24.70 -6.31
N THR A 575 -21.58 -23.95 -5.35
CA THR A 575 -21.05 -22.65 -4.91
C THR A 575 -20.69 -22.72 -3.43
N PRO A 576 -19.59 -22.10 -3.00
CA PRO A 576 -19.24 -22.09 -1.58
C PRO A 576 -20.28 -21.32 -0.77
N ALA A 577 -20.56 -21.77 0.45
CA ALA A 577 -21.37 -21.00 1.38
C ALA A 577 -20.64 -19.70 1.73
N SER A 578 -21.38 -18.59 1.68
CA SER A 578 -20.91 -17.26 2.03
C SER A 578 -21.79 -16.68 3.12
N ASP A 579 -21.17 -16.01 4.08
CA ASP A 579 -21.89 -15.16 5.01
C ASP A 579 -22.45 -13.91 4.26
N PRO A 580 -23.40 -13.17 4.86
CA PRO A 580 -23.85 -11.91 4.31
C PRO A 580 -22.69 -10.92 4.11
N ALA A 581 -22.75 -10.12 3.05
CA ALA A 581 -21.83 -9.00 2.88
C ALA A 581 -22.02 -7.98 4.02
N PRO A 582 -20.96 -7.31 4.49
CA PRO A 582 -21.08 -6.28 5.52
C PRO A 582 -22.01 -5.14 5.05
N PRO A 583 -22.77 -4.51 5.96
CA PRO A 583 -23.63 -3.37 5.63
C PRO A 583 -22.81 -2.19 5.09
N ALA A 584 -23.45 -1.34 4.30
CA ALA A 584 -22.86 -0.10 3.80
C ALA A 584 -22.83 0.93 4.93
N LEU A 585 -21.67 1.49 5.27
CA LEU A 585 -21.53 2.47 6.38
C LEU A 585 -21.39 3.92 5.89
N GLN A 586 -21.29 4.15 4.58
CA GLN A 586 -21.01 5.48 4.02
C GLN A 586 -22.08 6.52 4.39
N SER A 587 -23.35 6.13 4.49
CA SER A 587 -24.44 7.06 4.88
C SER A 587 -24.35 7.54 6.32
N SER A 588 -23.61 6.82 7.17
CA SER A 588 -23.38 7.15 8.58
C SER A 588 -22.01 7.79 8.81
N ALA A 589 -21.20 7.91 7.76
CA ALA A 589 -19.83 8.38 7.86
C ALA A 589 -19.78 9.83 8.35
N ILE A 590 -18.91 10.09 9.33
CA ILE A 590 -18.71 11.43 9.89
C ILE A 590 -17.50 12.05 9.22
N SER A 591 -17.63 13.30 8.76
CA SER A 591 -16.52 14.13 8.30
C SER A 591 -16.37 15.32 9.24
N LEU A 592 -15.22 15.43 9.91
CA LEU A 592 -14.84 16.65 10.64
C LEU A 592 -13.96 17.57 9.78
N GLN A 593 -13.62 17.15 8.56
CA GLN A 593 -12.90 17.99 7.63
C GLN A 593 -13.84 19.06 7.06
N THR A 594 -13.47 20.33 7.23
CA THR A 594 -14.18 21.45 6.63
C THR A 594 -13.88 21.53 5.13
N GLY A 595 -14.87 21.90 4.33
CA GLY A 595 -14.66 22.23 2.92
C GLY A 595 -13.89 23.54 2.74
N VAL A 596 -13.46 23.83 1.51
CA VAL A 596 -12.90 25.15 1.17
C VAL A 596 -14.01 26.19 1.28
N VAL A 597 -13.86 27.20 2.15
CA VAL A 597 -14.86 28.27 2.29
C VAL A 597 -14.77 29.21 1.10
N PHE A 598 -13.61 29.87 0.94
CA PHE A 598 -13.25 30.71 -0.19
C PHE A 598 -11.72 30.86 -0.26
N ASP A 599 -11.22 31.37 -1.37
CA ASP A 599 -9.85 31.81 -1.58
C ASP A 599 -9.85 33.29 -1.95
N SER A 600 -8.79 34.01 -1.57
CA SER A 600 -8.55 35.37 -2.05
C SER A 600 -7.09 35.57 -2.44
N ALA A 601 -6.87 36.52 -3.35
CA ALA A 601 -5.54 37.02 -3.67
C ALA A 601 -5.21 38.26 -2.79
N PRO A 602 -3.94 38.47 -2.41
CA PRO A 602 -3.52 39.70 -1.74
C PRO A 602 -3.89 40.96 -2.55
N SER A 603 -4.12 42.07 -1.85
CA SER A 603 -4.47 43.35 -2.49
C SER A 603 -3.47 43.73 -3.59
N GLY A 604 -3.98 44.10 -4.77
CA GLY A 604 -3.17 44.46 -5.94
C GLY A 604 -2.51 43.29 -6.67
N LYS A 605 -2.78 42.03 -6.30
CA LYS A 605 -2.30 40.83 -6.99
C LYS A 605 -3.47 39.96 -7.45
N ASN A 606 -3.21 39.13 -8.46
CA ASN A 606 -4.14 38.11 -8.93
C ASN A 606 -3.64 36.71 -8.56
N PHE A 607 -4.53 35.71 -8.53
CA PHE A 607 -4.12 34.31 -8.46
C PHE A 607 -3.14 33.97 -9.58
N GLY A 608 -2.08 33.21 -9.26
CA GLY A 608 -1.00 32.88 -10.20
C GLY A 608 0.07 33.96 -10.37
N SER A 609 -0.05 35.12 -9.71
CA SER A 609 1.03 36.12 -9.71
C SER A 609 2.29 35.55 -9.05
N VAL A 610 3.46 35.77 -9.64
CA VAL A 610 4.75 35.39 -9.05
C VAL A 610 5.05 36.28 -7.84
N LEU A 611 5.42 35.65 -6.73
CA LEU A 611 5.84 36.27 -5.47
C LEU A 611 7.35 36.20 -5.30
N VAL A 612 7.93 35.03 -5.61
CA VAL A 612 9.37 34.80 -5.69
C VAL A 612 9.62 34.13 -7.02
N ASP A 613 10.41 34.78 -7.88
CA ASP A 613 10.72 34.26 -9.21
C ASP A 613 11.98 33.38 -9.19
N VAL A 614 12.17 32.63 -10.27
CA VAL A 614 13.37 31.81 -10.51
C VAL A 614 14.61 32.68 -10.71
N LEU A 615 15.79 32.09 -10.47
CA LEU A 615 17.07 32.68 -10.87
C LEU A 615 17.24 32.55 -12.41
N PRO A 616 18.05 33.43 -13.05
CA PRO A 616 18.23 33.38 -14.51
C PRO A 616 18.92 32.11 -15.03
N SER A 617 19.67 31.39 -14.19
CA SER A 617 20.44 30.21 -14.59
C SER A 617 20.65 29.22 -13.45
N TYR A 618 20.67 27.94 -13.80
CA TYR A 618 20.92 26.82 -12.89
C TYR A 618 21.82 25.76 -13.55
N ARG A 619 22.47 24.95 -12.72
CA ARG A 619 23.23 23.76 -13.12
C ARG A 619 22.49 22.49 -12.73
N VAL A 620 22.83 21.39 -13.40
CA VAL A 620 22.39 20.04 -13.00
C VAL A 620 22.67 19.80 -11.51
N GLY A 621 21.72 19.18 -10.82
CA GLY A 621 21.75 18.94 -9.37
C GLY A 621 21.22 20.09 -8.52
N GLN A 622 21.04 21.30 -9.08
CA GLN A 622 20.41 22.40 -8.36
C GLN A 622 18.87 22.32 -8.41
N THR A 623 18.22 22.93 -7.41
CA THR A 623 16.77 23.03 -7.33
C THR A 623 16.30 24.41 -7.79
N VAL A 624 15.47 24.43 -8.82
CA VAL A 624 14.71 25.60 -9.26
C VAL A 624 13.50 25.75 -8.34
N SER A 625 13.20 26.97 -7.90
CA SER A 625 12.04 27.26 -7.06
C SER A 625 11.35 28.55 -7.50
N ALA A 626 10.03 28.54 -7.56
CA ALA A 626 9.21 29.73 -7.75
C ALA A 626 7.98 29.67 -6.85
N GLN A 627 7.61 30.82 -6.28
CA GLN A 627 6.44 30.95 -5.42
C GLN A 627 5.39 31.84 -6.08
N PHE A 628 4.12 31.44 -5.98
CA PHE A 628 2.98 32.09 -6.58
C PHE A 628 1.91 32.43 -5.54
N VAL A 629 1.08 33.42 -5.83
CA VAL A 629 -0.22 33.58 -5.18
C VAL A 629 -1.07 32.35 -5.51
N GLY A 630 -1.43 31.59 -4.49
CA GLY A 630 -2.09 30.30 -4.62
C GLY A 630 -3.58 30.34 -4.28
N ALA A 631 -4.25 29.26 -4.61
CA ALA A 631 -5.58 28.89 -4.11
C ALA A 631 -5.54 27.45 -3.58
N ASN A 632 -6.54 27.05 -2.80
CA ASN A 632 -6.59 25.70 -2.23
C ASN A 632 -6.74 24.61 -3.34
N PRO A 633 -5.79 23.66 -3.48
CA PRO A 633 -5.88 22.60 -4.50
C PRO A 633 -7.04 21.62 -4.27
N ARG A 634 -7.75 21.69 -3.14
CA ARG A 634 -9.00 20.93 -2.93
C ARG A 634 -10.16 21.43 -3.79
N ASN A 635 -10.06 22.62 -4.37
CA ASN A 635 -11.08 23.11 -5.32
C ASN A 635 -11.14 22.23 -6.58
N ASN A 636 -10.02 21.65 -6.99
CA ASN A 636 -9.92 20.74 -8.12
C ASN A 636 -8.69 19.85 -7.94
N LEU A 637 -8.90 18.54 -7.78
CA LEU A 637 -7.82 17.57 -7.62
C LEU A 637 -6.95 17.41 -8.89
N ARG A 638 -7.45 17.92 -10.02
CA ARG A 638 -6.84 17.85 -11.35
C ARG A 638 -6.47 16.41 -11.71
N LEU A 639 -7.37 15.46 -11.41
CA LEU A 639 -7.22 14.05 -11.78
C LEU A 639 -6.96 13.93 -13.27
N GLU A 640 -6.00 13.07 -13.66
CA GLU A 640 -5.52 12.92 -15.04
C GLU A 640 -4.87 14.20 -15.63
N GLY A 641 -4.65 15.22 -14.79
CA GLY A 641 -3.99 16.48 -15.13
C GLY A 641 -2.78 16.72 -14.24
N THR A 642 -2.47 18.00 -14.00
CA THR A 642 -1.34 18.39 -13.18
C THR A 642 -1.51 19.77 -12.55
N PHE A 643 -0.97 19.97 -11.35
CA PHE A 643 -0.85 21.27 -10.69
C PHE A 643 0.35 22.09 -11.20
N MET A 644 1.36 21.43 -11.77
CA MET A 644 2.54 22.12 -12.28
C MET A 644 3.19 21.44 -13.47
N ASN A 645 3.84 22.25 -14.31
CA ASN A 645 4.77 21.75 -15.32
C ASN A 645 6.12 22.44 -15.24
N VAL A 646 7.17 21.69 -15.53
CA VAL A 646 8.42 22.25 -16.05
C VAL A 646 8.29 22.26 -17.57
N GLN A 647 8.53 23.40 -18.20
CA GLN A 647 8.46 23.53 -19.65
C GLN A 647 9.83 23.89 -20.22
N GLN A 648 10.21 23.24 -21.32
CA GLN A 648 11.40 23.57 -22.11
C GLN A 648 10.99 24.30 -23.39
N LEU A 649 11.75 25.33 -23.77
CA LEU A 649 11.61 25.99 -25.07
C LEU A 649 12.26 25.14 -26.17
N THR A 650 11.43 24.57 -27.05
CA THR A 650 11.87 23.72 -28.17
C THR A 650 11.17 24.14 -29.45
N GLY A 651 11.94 24.49 -30.49
CA GLY A 651 11.38 24.94 -31.77
C GLY A 651 10.52 26.19 -31.67
N GLY A 652 10.88 27.12 -30.78
CA GLY A 652 10.14 28.38 -30.56
C GLY A 652 8.88 28.26 -29.69
N ALA A 653 8.55 27.06 -29.20
CA ALA A 653 7.39 26.84 -28.33
C ALA A 653 7.78 26.14 -27.02
N PHE A 654 7.15 26.53 -25.92
CA PHE A 654 7.32 25.85 -24.63
C PHE A 654 6.55 24.53 -24.61
N ARG A 655 7.22 23.43 -24.26
CA ARG A 655 6.64 22.08 -24.13
C ARG A 655 6.90 21.54 -22.74
N ALA A 656 5.89 20.91 -22.14
CA ALA A 656 6.05 20.26 -20.84
C ALA A 656 7.05 19.09 -20.94
N VAL A 657 7.97 19.04 -19.99
CA VAL A 657 8.99 17.99 -19.87
C VAL A 657 8.93 17.28 -18.52
N ARG A 658 8.33 17.92 -17.50
CA ARG A 658 8.03 17.33 -16.19
C ARG A 658 6.69 17.86 -15.69
N SER A 659 6.02 17.06 -14.87
CA SER A 659 4.78 17.41 -14.18
C SER A 659 4.89 17.09 -12.70
N ASP A 660 3.86 17.44 -11.92
CA ASP A 660 3.67 17.06 -10.50
C ASP A 660 3.63 15.54 -10.22
N SER A 661 3.77 14.69 -11.23
CA SER A 661 3.90 13.24 -11.10
C SER A 661 5.34 12.74 -11.21
N HIS A 662 6.29 13.64 -11.49
CA HIS A 662 7.71 13.30 -11.63
C HIS A 662 8.43 13.51 -10.29
N PRO A 663 9.25 12.56 -9.81
CA PRO A 663 9.83 12.61 -8.46
C PRO A 663 10.89 13.70 -8.26
N SER A 664 11.34 14.34 -9.34
CA SER A 664 12.21 15.51 -9.24
C SER A 664 11.47 16.82 -9.00
N THR A 665 10.14 16.80 -8.96
CA THR A 665 9.31 17.99 -8.73
C THR A 665 8.56 17.90 -7.41
N THR A 666 8.30 19.05 -6.78
CA THR A 666 7.37 19.12 -5.66
C THR A 666 6.44 20.32 -5.82
N TYR A 667 5.18 20.11 -5.44
CA TYR A 667 4.15 21.13 -5.33
C TYR A 667 3.85 21.31 -3.85
N GLN A 668 4.01 22.52 -3.31
CA GLN A 668 3.75 22.83 -1.92
C GLN A 668 2.77 23.99 -1.82
N TRP A 669 1.80 23.86 -0.93
CA TRP A 669 0.78 24.86 -0.66
C TRP A 669 0.82 25.27 0.81
N LEU A 670 0.69 26.56 1.06
CA LEU A 670 0.71 27.12 2.40
C LEU A 670 -0.46 28.10 2.58
N ARG A 671 -1.29 27.87 3.59
CA ARG A 671 -2.24 28.88 4.07
C ARG A 671 -1.47 30.04 4.68
N VAL A 672 -1.60 31.23 4.11
CA VAL A 672 -0.99 32.45 4.67
C VAL A 672 -1.90 33.05 5.74
N ASN A 673 -3.21 33.10 5.47
CA ASN A 673 -4.18 33.64 6.42
C ASN A 673 -5.55 33.03 6.19
N THR A 674 -6.12 32.44 7.23
CA THR A 674 -7.43 31.75 7.20
C THR A 674 -8.61 32.72 7.11
N ILE A 675 -8.51 33.88 7.77
CA ILE A 675 -9.58 34.89 7.79
C ILE A 675 -9.73 35.55 6.42
N THR A 676 -8.61 35.92 5.81
CA THR A 676 -8.63 36.55 4.48
C THR A 676 -8.69 35.53 3.36
N GLY A 677 -8.46 34.23 3.61
CA GLY A 677 -8.49 33.19 2.58
C GLY A 677 -7.27 33.20 1.64
N THR A 678 -6.18 33.90 1.99
CA THR A 678 -4.97 33.97 1.15
C THR A 678 -4.06 32.76 1.35
N SER A 679 -3.44 32.28 0.25
CA SER A 679 -2.46 31.19 0.28
C SER A 679 -1.33 31.39 -0.74
N THR A 680 -0.24 30.66 -0.57
CA THR A 680 0.86 30.60 -1.55
C THR A 680 1.07 29.17 -2.04
N VAL A 681 1.62 29.06 -3.25
CA VAL A 681 2.10 27.80 -3.81
C VAL A 681 3.56 27.94 -4.18
N THR A 682 4.40 27.03 -3.70
CA THR A 682 5.81 26.90 -4.09
C THR A 682 5.95 25.69 -5.00
N LEU A 683 6.53 25.89 -6.18
CA LEU A 683 6.88 24.84 -7.11
C LEU A 683 8.39 24.64 -7.08
N ASN A 684 8.86 23.41 -6.92
CA ASN A 684 10.27 23.09 -7.00
C ASN A 684 10.54 22.06 -8.09
N TRP A 685 11.71 22.17 -8.73
CA TRP A 685 12.25 21.16 -9.64
C TRP A 685 13.74 20.99 -9.40
N THR A 686 14.15 19.80 -8.93
CA THR A 686 15.57 19.41 -8.85
C THR A 686 16.02 18.90 -10.21
N ILE A 687 16.97 19.60 -10.83
CA ILE A 687 17.41 19.31 -12.20
C ILE A 687 18.19 17.99 -12.20
N GLU A 688 17.62 16.95 -12.82
CA GLU A 688 18.25 15.63 -12.86
C GLU A 688 19.48 15.59 -13.78
N ALA A 689 20.36 14.62 -13.52
CA ALA A 689 21.45 14.28 -14.43
C ALA A 689 20.89 13.91 -15.82
N GLY A 690 21.55 14.40 -16.88
CA GLY A 690 21.13 14.18 -18.26
C GLY A 690 20.04 15.14 -18.77
N THR A 691 19.58 16.10 -17.95
CA THR A 691 18.68 17.16 -18.41
C THR A 691 19.33 17.97 -19.54
N PRO A 692 18.68 18.12 -20.71
CA PRO A 692 19.25 18.89 -21.81
C PRO A 692 19.48 20.36 -21.43
N ALA A 693 20.61 20.92 -21.84
CA ALA A 693 20.80 22.36 -21.72
C ALA A 693 19.75 23.13 -22.54
N GLY A 694 19.30 24.26 -22.04
CA GLY A 694 18.29 25.07 -22.74
C GLY A 694 17.53 26.02 -21.82
N THR A 695 16.53 26.67 -22.39
CA THR A 695 15.65 27.60 -21.67
C THR A 695 14.42 26.88 -21.15
N TYR A 696 14.10 27.10 -19.89
CA TYR A 696 13.00 26.49 -19.17
C TYR A 696 12.17 27.54 -18.43
N ARG A 697 10.97 27.14 -18.00
CA ARG A 697 10.12 27.90 -17.06
C ARG A 697 9.24 26.96 -16.23
N LEU A 698 8.77 27.43 -15.08
CA LEU A 698 7.77 26.75 -14.26
C LEU A 698 6.38 27.30 -14.56
N GLN A 699 5.40 26.41 -14.68
CA GLN A 699 3.99 26.77 -14.87
C GLN A 699 3.15 26.18 -13.75
N TYR A 700 2.32 27.01 -13.11
CA TYR A 700 1.37 26.65 -12.05
C TYR A 700 -0.05 26.65 -12.63
N PHE A 701 -0.82 25.60 -12.32
CA PHE A 701 -2.25 25.51 -12.62
C PHE A 701 -3.05 25.41 -11.32
N GLY A 702 -3.97 26.34 -11.10
CA GLY A 702 -4.80 26.38 -9.91
C GLY A 702 -6.26 26.66 -10.22
N ASP A 703 -7.11 26.39 -9.24
CA ASP A 703 -8.54 26.63 -9.28
C ASP A 703 -8.93 27.37 -7.99
N SER A 704 -9.58 28.52 -8.12
CA SER A 704 -9.92 29.40 -6.99
C SER A 704 -11.41 29.42 -6.73
N LYS A 705 -11.81 29.42 -5.46
CA LYS A 705 -13.22 29.51 -5.05
C LYS A 705 -13.53 30.90 -4.50
N PRO A 706 -14.34 31.73 -5.18
CA PRO A 706 -14.78 33.00 -4.61
C PRO A 706 -15.79 32.77 -3.47
N LEU A 707 -16.01 33.80 -2.63
CA LEU A 707 -17.00 33.74 -1.55
C LEU A 707 -18.43 33.52 -2.09
N ILE A 708 -18.74 34.13 -3.24
CA ILE A 708 -20.00 33.98 -3.96
C ILE A 708 -19.64 33.72 -5.43
N GLY A 709 -20.21 32.66 -6.02
CA GLY A 709 -19.97 32.28 -7.42
C GLY A 709 -19.41 30.86 -7.56
N SER A 710 -18.86 30.56 -8.74
CA SER A 710 -18.30 29.25 -9.08
C SER A 710 -16.78 29.24 -9.02
N ILE A 711 -16.21 28.05 -8.83
CA ILE A 711 -14.76 27.83 -8.94
C ILE A 711 -14.28 28.20 -10.34
N SER A 712 -13.12 28.86 -10.43
CA SER A 712 -12.51 29.27 -11.71
C SER A 712 -11.03 28.92 -11.78
N ALA A 713 -10.61 28.41 -12.94
CA ALA A 713 -9.23 28.04 -13.21
C ALA A 713 -8.37 29.28 -13.53
N PHE A 714 -7.10 29.24 -13.15
CA PHE A 714 -6.10 30.24 -13.48
C PHE A 714 -4.73 29.59 -13.69
N THR A 715 -3.80 30.35 -14.25
CA THR A 715 -2.42 29.91 -14.47
C THR A 715 -1.41 30.94 -14.01
N GLY A 716 -0.35 30.49 -13.34
CA GLY A 716 0.85 31.27 -13.06
C GLY A 716 2.02 30.80 -13.92
N THR A 717 2.94 31.68 -14.28
CA THR A 717 4.15 31.32 -15.05
C THR A 717 5.34 32.11 -14.51
N SER A 718 6.42 31.42 -14.18
CA SER A 718 7.67 32.05 -13.74
C SER A 718 8.35 32.80 -14.88
N GLY A 719 9.39 33.57 -14.57
CA GLY A 719 10.41 33.96 -15.53
C GLY A 719 11.07 32.76 -16.21
N ASN A 720 11.74 33.02 -17.33
CA ASN A 720 12.55 32.03 -18.02
C ASN A 720 13.92 31.89 -17.34
N PHE A 721 14.45 30.67 -17.30
CA PHE A 721 15.78 30.38 -16.78
C PHE A 721 16.52 29.42 -17.70
N THR A 722 17.86 29.43 -17.66
CA THR A 722 18.70 28.53 -18.45
C THR A 722 19.25 27.41 -17.59
N VAL A 723 19.15 26.17 -18.07
CA VAL A 723 19.85 25.03 -17.46
C VAL A 723 21.14 24.79 -18.25
N THR A 724 22.27 24.74 -17.54
CA THR A 724 23.56 24.34 -18.10
C THR A 724 24.02 23.02 -17.51
N ALA A 725 24.90 22.32 -18.24
CA ALA A 725 25.56 21.12 -17.76
C ALA A 725 26.32 21.34 -16.44
#